data_AF-A0A8T4UQ31-F1
#
_entry.id   AF-A0A8T4UQ31-F1
#
_cell.length_a   1.000
_cell.length_b   1.000
_cell.length_c   1.000
_cell.angle_alpha   90.00
_cell.angle_beta   90.00
_cell.angle_gamma   90.00
#
_symmetry.space_group_name_H-M   'P 1'
#
loop_
_entity.id
_entity.type
_entity.pdbx_description
1 polymer ?
#
loop_
_entity_poly.entity_id
_entity_poly.type
_entity_poly.pdbx_seq_one_letter_code
_entity_poly.pdbx_strand_id
1 'polypeptide(L)'
;MLARSRRHAPRAPAKRRILVTSALPYVNNIPHLGNIIGCVLSADVFARFCRSRGDDVLYICGTDEHGTTTEAKALEEGVSPREICDKYYALHKEVYDWLSISFDHFGRTSAPVHHTITQDIFKTLHKNGCILPKKVEQSYCPKDERFLADRFVEGACPKCHFPDARGDQCDSCGKLLTPQELVHPRCKLCGSRPVQKESEHLFLDLAKLQPKLETWFAAQAERGKWPENARTVTRGWLKEGLQPRAITRDLSWGVKVPLKGFERKVFYVWFDAPIGYISITADHTKGWKRWWQSSDVRLYQFMAKDNIPFHTILFPATLLGTKKKWTMLHHISSVEYLNYESGKFSKSRNVGVFGNDVMSLGFPADAWRYYLLVNRPEKADTVFLWDDFAEKLNSELAANIGNFVNRVLSFLNRYAESVVPSAVPDRRGEAFWHEVQEREARVTALLDAVRLKEALKEVMALSKTGNGFFQESEPWKHIKELSRAGPALRLLTHLVKDLAVLSEPFLPQTSARIFSQLNLSARTWDDLGKLSIPEGHAIGAAEPLFAPVEPEAVVELRERFAGAKESLFSKLDLRVCRVLEVKDHPEADKLYILTIDLGSEKRQLVAGLKQHYTLEQLAGKSLIVVANLKPAKLRGVYSQGMLLAAEDGREVEALHPDAPPGTRVGLAGNVPTGKPAELSFEDFIRIPLSVKNGVALAEGKPLTANGKEVRLTRVKEGKVR
;
A
#
# COMPACT_ATOMS: atom_id res chain seq x y z
N MET A 1 18.92 49.51 -55.47
CA MET A 1 19.06 48.15 -54.90
C MET A 1 19.46 48.26 -53.44
N LEU A 2 18.58 47.94 -52.50
CA LEU A 2 18.88 47.85 -51.06
C LEU A 2 18.56 46.42 -50.62
N ALA A 3 19.59 45.69 -50.19
CA ALA A 3 19.51 44.30 -49.78
C ALA A 3 18.95 44.17 -48.36
N ARG A 4 17.95 43.30 -48.20
CA ARG A 4 17.25 43.02 -46.94
C ARG A 4 18.11 42.18 -45.99
N SER A 5 18.34 42.69 -44.79
CA SER A 5 18.84 41.95 -43.63
C SER A 5 17.79 40.92 -43.16
N ARG A 6 18.14 39.63 -43.21
CA ARG A 6 17.37 38.53 -42.63
C ARG A 6 17.62 38.49 -41.12
N ARG A 7 16.68 39.02 -40.33
CA ARG A 7 16.61 38.77 -38.88
C ARG A 7 16.49 37.27 -38.63
N HIS A 8 17.46 36.68 -37.95
CA HIS A 8 17.40 35.31 -37.48
C HIS A 8 16.31 35.23 -36.39
N ALA A 9 15.29 34.41 -36.62
CA ALA A 9 14.35 34.04 -35.57
C ALA A 9 15.11 33.31 -34.44
N PRO A 10 14.76 33.53 -33.16
CA PRO A 10 15.37 32.81 -32.05
C PRO A 10 15.12 31.30 -32.23
N ARG A 11 16.20 30.52 -32.21
CA ARG A 11 16.19 29.06 -32.29
C ARG A 11 15.41 28.53 -31.08
N ALA A 12 14.39 27.70 -31.29
CA ALA A 12 13.64 27.07 -30.20
C ALA A 12 14.61 26.38 -29.22
N PRO A 13 14.39 26.47 -27.89
CA PRO A 13 15.26 25.81 -26.92
C PRO A 13 15.32 24.31 -27.21
N ALA A 14 16.51 23.72 -27.11
CA ALA A 14 16.67 22.28 -27.32
C ALA A 14 15.80 21.51 -26.31
N LYS A 15 14.93 20.61 -26.82
CA LYS A 15 14.03 19.79 -26.00
C LYS A 15 14.82 18.97 -24.98
N ARG A 16 14.42 18.97 -23.70
CA ARG A 16 15.08 18.17 -22.67
C ARG A 16 14.79 16.70 -22.93
N ARG A 17 15.76 15.82 -22.67
CA ARG A 17 15.57 14.38 -22.69
C ARG A 17 15.38 13.87 -21.26
N ILE A 18 14.17 13.43 -20.95
CA ILE A 18 13.75 13.05 -19.60
C ILE A 18 13.47 11.55 -19.57
N LEU A 19 14.23 10.82 -18.76
CA LEU A 19 13.98 9.40 -18.51
C LEU A 19 13.32 9.28 -17.15
N VAL A 20 12.12 8.72 -17.11
CA VAL A 20 11.35 8.52 -15.89
C VAL A 20 11.28 7.02 -15.59
N THR A 21 11.58 6.63 -14.36
CA THR A 21 11.35 5.26 -13.89
C THR A 21 10.54 5.26 -12.61
N SER A 22 9.55 4.39 -12.52
CA SER A 22 8.91 4.03 -11.25
C SER A 22 9.56 2.76 -10.71
N ALA A 23 9.72 2.66 -9.39
CA ALA A 23 10.15 1.43 -8.73
C ALA A 23 9.35 0.23 -9.26
N LEU A 24 10.06 -0.86 -9.58
CA LEU A 24 9.45 -2.07 -10.10
C LEU A 24 8.64 -2.74 -8.97
N PRO A 25 7.30 -2.85 -9.08
CA PRO A 25 6.53 -3.63 -8.12
C PRO A 25 6.90 -5.11 -8.15
N TYR A 26 7.03 -5.72 -6.98
CA TYR A 26 7.15 -7.17 -6.86
C TYR A 26 5.89 -7.86 -7.38
N VAL A 27 6.05 -8.85 -8.26
CA VAL A 27 4.95 -9.52 -8.97
C VAL A 27 4.16 -10.52 -8.12
N ASN A 28 4.46 -10.68 -6.84
CA ASN A 28 3.84 -11.74 -6.03
C ASN A 28 2.52 -11.32 -5.38
N ASN A 29 2.08 -10.07 -5.53
CA ASN A 29 0.83 -9.56 -4.95
C ASN A 29 0.28 -8.36 -5.74
N ILE A 30 -1.06 -8.25 -5.77
CA ILE A 30 -1.77 -7.06 -6.27
C ILE A 30 -1.31 -5.81 -5.48
N PRO A 31 -1.01 -4.69 -6.17
CA PRO A 31 -0.57 -3.47 -5.51
C PRO A 31 -1.72 -2.84 -4.72
N HIS A 32 -1.43 -2.33 -3.53
CA HIS A 32 -2.37 -1.50 -2.78
C HIS A 32 -2.17 -0.01 -3.10
N LEU A 33 -3.10 0.84 -2.64
CA LEU A 33 -3.07 2.29 -2.93
C LEU A 33 -1.75 2.95 -2.54
N GLY A 34 -1.12 2.49 -1.46
CA GLY A 34 0.21 2.95 -1.02
C GLY A 34 1.33 2.67 -2.02
N ASN A 35 1.33 1.51 -2.69
CA ASN A 35 2.30 1.22 -3.75
C ASN A 35 2.07 2.12 -4.97
N ILE A 36 0.80 2.35 -5.29
CA ILE A 36 0.37 3.16 -6.43
C ILE A 36 0.83 4.61 -6.26
N ILE A 37 0.46 5.26 -5.16
CA ILE A 37 0.80 6.68 -4.92
C ILE A 37 2.31 6.87 -4.78
N GLY A 38 3.00 5.95 -4.12
CA GLY A 38 4.43 6.12 -3.84
C GLY A 38 5.35 5.93 -5.04
N CYS A 39 4.87 5.29 -6.10
CA CYS A 39 5.69 4.95 -7.26
C CYS A 39 4.99 5.38 -8.57
N VAL A 40 4.11 4.54 -9.11
CA VAL A 40 3.62 4.66 -10.49
C VAL A 40 2.77 5.92 -10.72
N LEU A 41 1.89 6.28 -9.80
CA LEU A 41 1.03 7.45 -9.96
C LEU A 41 1.83 8.76 -9.85
N SER A 42 2.80 8.82 -8.93
CA SER A 42 3.69 9.98 -8.81
C SER A 42 4.54 10.19 -10.08
N ALA A 43 5.09 9.09 -10.62
CA ALA A 43 5.89 9.13 -11.83
C ALA A 43 5.07 9.52 -13.06
N ASP A 44 3.82 9.02 -13.16
CA ASP A 44 2.91 9.33 -14.25
C ASP A 44 2.61 10.83 -14.35
N VAL A 45 2.28 11.47 -13.22
CA VAL A 45 2.04 12.92 -13.16
C VAL A 45 3.24 13.69 -13.73
N PHE A 46 4.45 13.34 -13.28
CA PHE A 46 5.65 14.03 -13.76
C PHE A 46 5.92 13.76 -15.25
N ALA A 47 5.74 12.51 -15.71
CA ALA A 47 5.93 12.16 -17.12
C ALA A 47 4.94 12.91 -18.03
N ARG A 48 3.67 12.98 -17.65
CA ARG A 48 2.62 13.74 -18.36
C ARG A 48 2.94 15.23 -18.43
N PHE A 49 3.34 15.83 -17.31
CA PHE A 49 3.80 17.22 -17.27
C PHE A 49 4.95 17.47 -18.25
N CYS A 50 6.01 16.64 -18.22
CA CYS A 50 7.13 16.79 -19.15
C CYS A 50 6.71 16.63 -20.62
N ARG A 51 5.81 15.68 -20.94
CA ARG A 51 5.27 15.52 -22.30
C ARG A 51 4.48 16.74 -22.74
N SER A 52 3.65 17.30 -21.86
CA SER A 52 2.85 18.50 -22.13
C SER A 52 3.73 19.75 -22.36
N ARG A 53 4.94 19.79 -21.79
CA ARG A 53 5.99 20.79 -22.06
C ARG A 53 6.78 20.54 -23.36
N GLY A 54 6.46 19.47 -24.09
CA GLY A 54 7.12 19.10 -25.34
C GLY A 54 8.50 18.45 -25.19
N ASP A 55 8.87 17.98 -23.99
CA ASP A 55 10.12 17.25 -23.74
C ASP A 55 10.15 15.87 -24.45
N ASP A 56 11.35 15.34 -24.72
CA ASP A 56 11.58 13.95 -25.18
C ASP A 56 11.54 13.05 -23.94
N VAL A 57 10.38 12.47 -23.65
CA VAL A 57 10.12 11.68 -22.44
C VAL A 57 10.11 10.19 -22.74
N LEU A 58 10.75 9.41 -21.88
CA LEU A 58 10.56 7.96 -21.82
C LEU A 58 10.24 7.54 -20.39
N TYR A 59 9.04 7.05 -20.15
CA TYR A 59 8.56 6.56 -18.87
C TYR A 59 8.46 5.03 -18.87
N ILE A 60 9.34 4.39 -18.12
CA ILE A 60 9.48 2.93 -18.06
C ILE A 60 9.16 2.41 -16.65
N CYS A 61 8.45 1.29 -16.60
CA CYS A 61 8.32 0.46 -15.40
C CYS A 61 8.13 -1.00 -15.82
N GLY A 62 7.87 -1.87 -14.86
CA GLY A 62 7.65 -3.29 -15.09
C GLY A 62 7.55 -4.04 -13.78
N THR A 63 7.34 -5.33 -13.85
CA THR A 63 7.31 -6.21 -12.68
C THR A 63 8.71 -6.71 -12.32
N ASP A 64 9.00 -6.71 -11.02
CA ASP A 64 10.12 -7.45 -10.45
C ASP A 64 9.67 -8.88 -10.13
N GLU A 65 10.23 -9.84 -10.87
CA GLU A 65 9.72 -11.20 -10.95
C GLU A 65 10.58 -12.26 -10.25
N HIS A 66 11.82 -11.92 -9.90
CA HIS A 66 12.77 -12.87 -9.31
C HIS A 66 12.71 -12.89 -7.78
N GLY A 67 13.33 -13.92 -7.19
CA GLY A 67 13.54 -14.02 -5.74
C GLY A 67 12.68 -15.04 -5.01
N THR A 68 12.99 -15.24 -3.73
CA THR A 68 12.43 -16.30 -2.89
C THR A 68 10.92 -16.14 -2.64
N THR A 69 10.42 -14.90 -2.64
CA THR A 69 9.00 -14.61 -2.44
C THR A 69 8.13 -15.14 -3.58
N THR A 70 8.62 -15.07 -4.82
CA THR A 70 7.93 -15.65 -5.98
C THR A 70 7.91 -17.18 -5.90
N GLU A 71 9.04 -17.82 -5.57
CA GLU A 71 9.09 -19.29 -5.38
C GLU A 71 8.18 -19.76 -4.25
N ALA A 72 8.17 -19.04 -3.12
CA ALA A 72 7.30 -19.35 -1.98
C ALA A 72 5.82 -19.24 -2.39
N LYS A 73 5.45 -18.18 -3.12
CA LYS A 73 4.06 -17.98 -3.55
C LYS A 73 3.62 -19.01 -4.58
N ALA A 74 4.51 -19.38 -5.50
CA ALA A 74 4.28 -20.42 -6.47
C ALA A 74 4.04 -21.78 -5.79
N LEU A 75 4.83 -22.10 -4.76
CA LEU A 75 4.63 -23.30 -3.96
C LEU A 75 3.30 -23.28 -3.19
N GLU A 76 2.92 -22.15 -2.57
CA GLU A 76 1.64 -21.98 -1.89
C GLU A 76 0.43 -22.20 -2.82
N GLU A 77 0.52 -21.73 -4.07
CA GLU A 77 -0.55 -21.86 -5.07
C GLU A 77 -0.44 -23.14 -5.91
N GLY A 78 0.58 -23.98 -5.70
CA GLY A 78 0.79 -25.24 -6.42
C GLY A 78 1.11 -25.08 -7.91
N VAL A 79 1.75 -23.97 -8.30
CA VAL A 79 2.08 -23.62 -9.70
C VAL A 79 3.58 -23.30 -9.84
N SER A 80 4.06 -23.10 -11.07
CA SER A 80 5.45 -22.65 -11.30
C SER A 80 5.64 -21.15 -11.00
N PRO A 81 6.88 -20.70 -10.68
CA PRO A 81 7.18 -19.28 -10.54
C PRO A 81 6.80 -18.46 -11.78
N ARG A 82 6.95 -19.02 -12.98
CA ARG A 82 6.60 -18.36 -14.23
C ARG A 82 5.10 -18.09 -14.33
N GLU A 83 4.26 -19.06 -13.97
CA GLU A 83 2.81 -18.91 -13.98
C GLU A 83 2.31 -17.85 -12.99
N ILE A 84 2.92 -17.78 -11.78
CA ILE A 84 2.66 -16.68 -10.84
C ILE A 84 3.01 -15.33 -11.46
N CYS A 85 4.21 -15.22 -12.06
CA CYS A 85 4.65 -13.98 -12.69
C CYS A 85 3.71 -13.55 -13.82
N ASP A 86 3.30 -14.49 -14.68
CA ASP A 86 2.38 -14.21 -15.79
C ASP A 86 1.01 -13.74 -15.30
N LYS A 87 0.45 -14.41 -14.29
CA LYS A 87 -0.83 -14.05 -13.66
C LYS A 87 -0.81 -12.64 -13.08
N TYR A 88 0.17 -12.34 -12.22
CA TYR A 88 0.21 -11.06 -11.53
C TYR A 88 0.74 -9.93 -12.41
N TYR A 89 1.59 -10.20 -13.41
CA TYR A 89 1.94 -9.19 -14.42
C TYR A 89 0.68 -8.65 -15.12
N ALA A 90 -0.23 -9.54 -15.54
CA ALA A 90 -1.48 -9.15 -16.16
C ALA A 90 -2.35 -8.30 -15.21
N LEU A 91 -2.48 -8.72 -13.95
CA LEU A 91 -3.24 -7.97 -12.94
C LEU A 91 -2.64 -6.58 -12.66
N HIS A 92 -1.32 -6.47 -12.55
CA HIS A 92 -0.67 -5.17 -12.39
C HIS A 92 -0.95 -4.26 -13.58
N LYS A 93 -0.77 -4.79 -14.80
CA LYS A 93 -1.01 -4.04 -16.03
C LYS A 93 -2.46 -3.55 -16.12
N GLU A 94 -3.42 -4.42 -15.84
CA GLU A 94 -4.85 -4.08 -15.83
C GLU A 94 -5.16 -2.92 -14.86
N VAL A 95 -4.68 -3.01 -13.62
CA VAL A 95 -4.85 -1.95 -12.61
C VAL A 95 -4.24 -0.63 -13.06
N TYR A 96 -3.02 -0.66 -13.62
CA TYR A 96 -2.34 0.56 -14.04
C TYR A 96 -2.96 1.18 -15.30
N ASP A 97 -3.42 0.36 -16.25
CA ASP A 97 -4.15 0.82 -17.42
C ASP A 97 -5.49 1.47 -16.99
N TRP A 98 -6.22 0.86 -16.06
CA TRP A 98 -7.48 1.42 -15.52
C TRP A 98 -7.26 2.77 -14.82
N LEU A 99 -6.18 2.89 -14.03
CA LEU A 99 -5.75 4.15 -13.41
C LEU A 99 -5.15 5.16 -14.40
N SER A 100 -5.15 4.84 -15.70
CA SER A 100 -4.60 5.68 -16.76
C SER A 100 -3.13 6.04 -16.53
N ILE A 101 -2.32 5.08 -16.11
CA ILE A 101 -0.86 5.26 -16.01
C ILE A 101 -0.23 5.15 -17.41
N SER A 102 0.47 6.19 -17.83
CA SER A 102 0.95 6.38 -19.21
C SER A 102 2.39 5.90 -19.42
N PHE A 103 2.67 4.62 -19.11
CA PHE A 103 3.96 4.03 -19.44
C PHE A 103 4.19 4.05 -20.97
N ASP A 104 5.42 4.36 -21.38
CA ASP A 104 5.84 4.10 -22.77
C ASP A 104 6.13 2.61 -22.98
N HIS A 105 6.57 1.91 -21.92
CA HIS A 105 6.65 0.45 -21.86
C HIS A 105 6.54 -0.06 -20.42
N PHE A 106 5.75 -1.11 -20.23
CA PHE A 106 5.62 -1.84 -18.97
C PHE A 106 6.16 -3.27 -19.14
N GLY A 107 7.44 -3.47 -18.79
CA GLY A 107 8.18 -4.72 -19.05
C GLY A 107 8.28 -5.66 -17.85
N ARG A 108 9.24 -6.58 -17.91
CA ARG A 108 9.40 -7.70 -16.96
C ARG A 108 10.86 -8.03 -16.72
N THR A 109 11.28 -8.33 -15.49
CA THR A 109 12.66 -8.76 -15.21
C THR A 109 12.94 -10.21 -15.60
N SER A 110 11.93 -11.04 -15.85
CA SER A 110 12.11 -12.40 -16.38
C SER A 110 12.38 -12.47 -17.89
N ALA A 111 12.44 -11.33 -18.59
CA ALA A 111 12.68 -11.28 -20.03
C ALA A 111 14.12 -11.70 -20.40
N PRO A 112 14.36 -12.42 -21.51
CA PRO A 112 15.71 -12.87 -21.90
C PRO A 112 16.74 -11.73 -22.04
N VAL A 113 16.31 -10.55 -22.48
CA VAL A 113 17.18 -9.36 -22.58
C VAL A 113 17.68 -8.88 -21.21
N HIS A 114 16.87 -9.04 -20.16
CA HIS A 114 17.27 -8.74 -18.79
C HIS A 114 18.42 -9.64 -18.35
N HIS A 115 18.30 -10.95 -18.59
CA HIS A 115 19.33 -11.92 -18.24
C HIS A 115 20.66 -11.59 -18.92
N THR A 116 20.61 -11.24 -20.19
CA THR A 116 21.80 -10.90 -20.99
C THR A 116 22.49 -9.64 -20.44
N ILE A 117 21.74 -8.56 -20.21
CA ILE A 117 22.31 -7.28 -19.74
C ILE A 117 22.87 -7.41 -18.32
N THR A 118 22.16 -8.10 -17.43
CA THR A 118 22.62 -8.37 -16.05
C THR A 118 23.93 -9.15 -16.06
N GLN A 119 24.04 -10.21 -16.87
CA GLN A 119 25.26 -10.98 -17.02
C GLN A 119 26.43 -10.15 -17.58
N ASP A 120 26.17 -9.26 -18.54
CA ASP A 120 27.20 -8.39 -19.12
C ASP A 120 27.72 -7.32 -18.13
N ILE A 121 26.83 -6.74 -17.32
CA ILE A 121 27.21 -5.83 -16.24
C ILE A 121 28.05 -6.58 -15.20
N PHE A 122 27.62 -7.78 -14.79
CA PHE A 122 28.38 -8.64 -13.88
C PHE A 122 29.78 -8.98 -14.41
N LYS A 123 29.89 -9.47 -15.65
CA LYS A 123 31.19 -9.79 -16.27
C LYS A 123 32.13 -8.58 -16.28
N THR A 124 31.58 -7.39 -16.53
CA THR A 124 32.35 -6.13 -16.51
C THR A 124 32.84 -5.81 -15.09
N LEU A 125 31.98 -5.94 -14.07
CA LEU A 125 32.34 -5.73 -12.66
C LEU A 125 33.40 -6.73 -12.19
N HIS A 126 33.24 -8.00 -12.56
CA HIS A 126 34.18 -9.07 -12.24
C HIS A 126 35.56 -8.78 -12.86
N LYS A 127 35.61 -8.41 -14.15
CA LYS A 127 36.85 -8.00 -14.83
C LYS A 127 37.52 -6.79 -14.17
N ASN A 128 36.73 -5.87 -13.62
CA ASN A 128 37.23 -4.68 -12.93
C ASN A 128 37.64 -4.95 -11.46
N GLY A 129 37.56 -6.21 -11.00
CA GLY A 129 37.90 -6.61 -9.65
C GLY A 129 36.96 -6.02 -8.59
N CYS A 130 35.69 -5.80 -8.93
CA CYS A 130 34.66 -5.30 -8.01
C CYS A 130 33.85 -6.43 -7.35
N ILE A 131 34.17 -7.69 -7.65
CA ILE A 131 33.46 -8.87 -7.16
C ILE A 131 34.41 -9.71 -6.30
N LEU A 132 33.94 -10.11 -5.11
CA LEU A 132 34.69 -10.92 -4.16
C LEU A 132 33.97 -12.26 -3.91
N PRO A 133 34.64 -13.41 -4.03
CA PRO A 133 34.10 -14.67 -3.54
C PRO A 133 34.24 -14.76 -2.01
N LYS A 134 33.23 -15.29 -1.32
CA LYS A 134 33.29 -15.67 0.09
C LYS A 134 32.49 -16.96 0.31
N LYS A 135 32.99 -17.83 1.18
CA LYS A 135 32.24 -18.98 1.69
C LYS A 135 31.35 -18.55 2.85
N VAL A 136 30.13 -19.05 2.87
CA VAL A 136 29.14 -18.79 3.92
C VAL A 136 28.55 -20.12 4.35
N GLU A 137 28.48 -20.38 5.66
CA GLU A 137 27.74 -21.52 6.19
C GLU A 137 26.25 -21.22 6.19
N GLN A 138 25.46 -22.15 5.66
CA GLN A 138 24.01 -22.04 5.57
C GLN A 138 23.35 -23.38 5.89
N SER A 139 22.10 -23.30 6.34
CA SER A 139 21.25 -24.46 6.51
C SER A 139 20.94 -25.12 5.15
N TYR A 140 21.12 -26.42 5.05
CA TYR A 140 20.90 -27.24 3.86
C TYR A 140 19.98 -28.41 4.20
N CYS A 141 18.96 -28.63 3.37
CA CYS A 141 18.08 -29.78 3.44
C CYS A 141 18.67 -30.94 2.61
N PRO A 142 19.11 -32.05 3.22
CA PRO A 142 19.63 -33.19 2.48
C PRO A 142 18.58 -33.85 1.59
N LYS A 143 17.32 -33.85 2.03
CA LYS A 143 16.20 -34.51 1.34
C LYS A 143 15.71 -33.71 0.12
N ASP A 144 15.60 -32.39 0.26
CA ASP A 144 15.14 -31.51 -0.84
C ASP A 144 16.30 -30.98 -1.69
N GLU A 145 17.53 -31.42 -1.38
CA GLU A 145 18.79 -31.05 -2.02
C GLU A 145 18.98 -29.54 -2.26
N ARG A 146 18.62 -28.73 -1.26
CA ARG A 146 18.66 -27.27 -1.37
C ARG A 146 19.10 -26.58 -0.09
N PHE A 147 19.68 -25.40 -0.24
CA PHE A 147 19.87 -24.48 0.87
C PHE A 147 18.53 -23.89 1.30
N LEU A 148 18.37 -23.67 2.60
CA LEU A 148 17.16 -23.14 3.21
C LEU A 148 17.42 -21.71 3.65
N ALA A 149 16.59 -20.79 3.17
CA ALA A 149 16.47 -19.48 3.80
C ALA A 149 15.99 -19.66 5.25
N ASP A 150 16.33 -18.71 6.13
CA ASP A 150 16.03 -18.80 7.56
C ASP A 150 14.54 -19.06 7.84
N ARG A 151 13.65 -18.49 7.02
CA ARG A 151 12.19 -18.69 7.07
C ARG A 151 11.71 -20.10 6.70
N PHE A 152 12.52 -20.89 6.02
CA PHE A 152 12.25 -22.29 5.70
C PHE A 152 12.88 -23.26 6.71
N VAL A 153 13.48 -22.74 7.78
CA VAL A 153 13.90 -23.51 8.94
C VAL A 153 12.93 -23.19 10.08
N GLU A 154 12.29 -24.21 10.62
CA GLU A 154 11.42 -24.11 11.80
C GLU A 154 11.96 -24.99 12.92
N GLY A 155 11.64 -24.67 14.16
CA GLY A 155 12.03 -25.48 15.32
C GLY A 155 11.53 -24.87 16.62
N ALA A 156 11.82 -25.55 17.73
CA ALA A 156 11.44 -25.04 19.03
C ALA A 156 12.30 -23.81 19.41
N CYS A 157 11.63 -22.74 19.85
CA CYS A 157 12.30 -21.53 20.31
C CYS A 157 13.18 -21.85 21.54
N PRO A 158 14.47 -21.49 21.54
CA PRO A 158 15.34 -21.74 22.69
C PRO A 158 14.95 -20.90 23.93
N LYS A 159 14.18 -19.82 23.76
CA LYS A 159 13.79 -18.90 24.84
C LYS A 159 12.45 -19.25 25.48
N CYS A 160 11.42 -19.50 24.66
CA CYS A 160 10.04 -19.68 25.13
C CYS A 160 9.46 -21.06 24.80
N HIS A 161 10.26 -21.94 24.18
CA HIS A 161 9.88 -23.30 23.80
C HIS A 161 8.69 -23.41 22.83
N PHE A 162 8.29 -22.31 22.19
CA PHE A 162 7.32 -22.35 21.10
C PHE A 162 7.81 -23.29 19.98
N PRO A 163 7.08 -24.37 19.64
CA PRO A 163 7.60 -25.49 18.86
C PRO A 163 7.87 -25.18 17.38
N ASP A 164 7.30 -24.08 16.87
CA ASP A 164 7.27 -23.73 15.45
C ASP A 164 7.88 -22.33 15.22
N ALA A 165 8.90 -21.95 16.00
CA ALA A 165 9.62 -20.71 15.77
C ALA A 165 10.37 -20.77 14.43
N ARG A 166 10.34 -19.66 13.68
CA ARG A 166 11.05 -19.53 12.42
C ARG A 166 12.53 -19.23 12.68
N GLY A 167 13.39 -19.61 11.74
CA GLY A 167 14.83 -19.43 11.86
C GLY A 167 15.30 -17.98 11.90
N ASP A 168 14.44 -17.01 11.56
CA ASP A 168 14.69 -15.58 11.65
C ASP A 168 14.05 -14.93 12.90
N GLN A 169 12.91 -15.45 13.36
CA GLN A 169 12.16 -14.88 14.48
C GLN A 169 11.19 -15.89 15.12
N CYS A 170 11.09 -15.86 16.44
CA CYS A 170 10.02 -16.54 17.16
C CYS A 170 8.75 -15.68 17.19
N ASP A 171 7.67 -16.15 16.57
CA ASP A 171 6.40 -15.41 16.53
C ASP A 171 5.68 -15.33 17.90
N SER A 172 5.99 -16.23 18.84
CA SER A 172 5.42 -16.21 20.20
C SER A 172 6.06 -15.14 21.11
N CYS A 173 7.39 -15.09 21.21
CA CYS A 173 8.08 -14.18 22.13
C CYS A 173 8.83 -13.02 21.45
N GLY A 174 8.75 -12.92 20.12
CA GLY A 174 9.37 -11.87 19.32
C GLY A 174 10.90 -11.93 19.20
N LYS A 175 11.57 -12.88 19.85
CA LYS A 175 13.04 -13.02 19.81
C LYS A 175 13.50 -13.23 18.36
N LEU A 176 14.45 -12.41 17.90
CA LEU A 176 15.18 -12.64 16.66
C LEU A 176 16.11 -13.85 16.84
N LEU A 177 16.10 -14.75 15.87
CA LEU A 177 16.81 -16.01 15.91
C LEU A 177 17.70 -16.14 14.67
N THR A 178 18.64 -17.06 14.75
CA THR A 178 19.30 -17.68 13.62
C THR A 178 18.88 -19.15 13.54
N PRO A 179 18.89 -19.79 12.35
CA PRO A 179 18.51 -21.20 12.21
C PRO A 179 19.28 -22.16 13.13
N GLN A 180 20.51 -21.78 13.51
CA GLN A 180 21.39 -22.55 14.39
C GLN A 180 20.96 -22.50 15.86
N GLU A 181 20.24 -21.45 16.27
CA GLU A 181 19.70 -21.32 17.64
C GLU A 181 18.43 -22.15 17.87
N LEU A 182 17.78 -22.64 16.82
CA LEU A 182 16.55 -23.43 16.94
C LEU A 182 16.83 -24.81 17.56
N VAL A 183 15.98 -25.19 18.50
CA VAL A 183 16.00 -26.54 19.08
C VAL A 183 15.22 -27.48 18.16
N HIS A 184 15.82 -28.61 17.79
CA HIS A 184 15.27 -29.55 16.79
C HIS A 184 14.85 -28.86 15.48
N PRO A 185 15.80 -28.22 14.76
CA PRO A 185 15.48 -27.57 13.52
C PRO A 185 14.99 -28.60 12.50
N ARG A 186 14.00 -28.20 11.72
CA ARG A 186 13.40 -28.98 10.63
C ARG A 186 13.16 -28.08 9.44
N CYS A 187 13.25 -28.67 8.26
CA CYS A 187 12.88 -28.04 7.02
C CYS A 187 11.37 -27.87 6.97
N LYS A 188 10.90 -26.64 6.75
CA LYS A 188 9.47 -26.34 6.60
C LYS A 188 8.81 -27.09 5.43
N LEU A 189 9.60 -27.42 4.39
CA LEU A 189 9.10 -28.01 3.15
C LEU A 189 8.84 -29.51 3.29
N CYS A 190 9.77 -30.26 3.88
CA CYS A 190 9.70 -31.73 3.94
C CYS A 190 9.79 -32.34 5.35
N GLY A 191 9.95 -31.51 6.38
CA GLY A 191 10.10 -31.93 7.77
C GLY A 191 11.48 -32.51 8.15
N SER A 192 12.40 -32.72 7.20
CA SER A 192 13.71 -33.30 7.50
C SER A 192 14.62 -32.35 8.29
N ARG A 193 15.56 -32.89 9.07
CA ARG A 193 16.53 -32.08 9.83
C ARG A 193 17.55 -31.44 8.88
N PRO A 194 17.69 -30.10 8.86
CA PRO A 194 18.72 -29.44 8.06
C PRO A 194 20.10 -29.61 8.69
N VAL A 195 21.12 -29.59 7.84
CA VAL A 195 22.54 -29.64 8.20
C VAL A 195 23.22 -28.33 7.83
N GLN A 196 24.29 -27.94 8.51
CA GLN A 196 25.11 -26.81 8.07
C GLN A 196 25.99 -27.24 6.90
N LYS A 197 26.03 -26.43 5.85
CA LYS A 197 26.85 -26.69 4.66
C LYS A 197 27.44 -25.38 4.17
N GLU A 198 28.72 -25.40 3.81
CA GLU A 198 29.37 -24.26 3.18
C GLU A 198 28.84 -24.04 1.75
N SER A 199 28.57 -22.79 1.43
CA SER A 199 28.13 -22.31 0.12
C SER A 199 28.99 -21.13 -0.30
N GLU A 200 29.60 -21.19 -1.48
CA GLU A 200 30.36 -20.05 -2.01
C GLU A 200 29.41 -19.02 -2.64
N HIS A 201 29.62 -17.75 -2.31
CA HIS A 201 28.83 -16.62 -2.79
C HIS A 201 29.72 -15.50 -3.32
N LEU A 202 29.22 -14.81 -4.35
CA LEU A 202 29.84 -13.59 -4.86
C LEU A 202 29.27 -12.37 -4.15
N PHE A 203 30.13 -11.40 -3.86
CA PHE A 203 29.83 -10.14 -3.21
C PHE A 203 30.27 -8.97 -4.08
N LEU A 204 29.44 -7.93 -4.18
CA LEU A 204 29.87 -6.64 -4.71
C LEU A 204 30.69 -5.92 -3.64
N ASP A 205 31.93 -5.56 -3.97
CA ASP A 205 32.86 -4.86 -3.10
C ASP A 205 32.50 -3.37 -3.00
N LEU A 206 31.48 -3.07 -2.18
CA LEU A 206 31.04 -1.70 -1.98
C LEU A 206 32.08 -0.83 -1.27
N ALA A 207 32.90 -1.41 -0.40
CA ALA A 207 33.98 -0.71 0.28
C ALA A 207 34.96 -0.10 -0.74
N LYS A 208 35.37 -0.89 -1.74
CA LYS A 208 36.21 -0.43 -2.85
C LYS A 208 35.56 0.66 -3.72
N LEU A 209 34.23 0.65 -3.83
CA LEU A 209 33.47 1.58 -4.67
C LEU A 209 33.05 2.87 -3.95
N GLN A 210 33.06 2.87 -2.61
CA GLN A 210 32.58 3.97 -1.78
C GLN A 210 33.20 5.34 -2.12
N PRO A 211 34.52 5.51 -2.30
CA PRO A 211 35.09 6.84 -2.56
C PRO A 211 34.53 7.51 -3.84
N LYS A 212 34.29 6.69 -4.88
CA LYS A 212 33.69 7.19 -6.13
C LYS A 212 32.21 7.48 -5.97
N LEU A 213 31.51 6.65 -5.20
CA LEU A 213 30.11 6.82 -4.90
C LEU A 213 29.86 8.10 -4.07
N GLU A 214 30.70 8.40 -3.09
CA GLU A 214 30.62 9.63 -2.28
C GLU A 214 30.82 10.88 -3.14
N THR A 215 31.83 10.86 -4.03
CA THR A 215 32.08 11.94 -4.98
C THR A 215 30.88 12.15 -5.89
N TRP A 216 30.31 11.07 -6.41
CA TRP A 216 29.11 11.12 -7.26
C TRP A 216 27.89 11.65 -6.49
N PHE A 217 27.65 11.14 -5.27
CA PHE A 217 26.54 11.54 -4.42
C PHE A 217 26.59 13.03 -4.08
N ALA A 218 27.74 13.54 -3.66
CA ALA A 218 27.92 14.95 -3.31
C ALA A 218 27.56 15.88 -4.49
N ALA A 219 27.94 15.51 -5.71
CA ALA A 219 27.62 16.28 -6.92
C ALA A 219 26.16 16.12 -7.37
N GLN A 220 25.64 14.89 -7.41
CA GLN A 220 24.30 14.63 -7.95
C GLN A 220 23.18 15.03 -6.99
N ALA A 221 23.34 14.83 -5.68
CA ALA A 221 22.30 15.19 -4.73
C ALA A 221 21.98 16.69 -4.76
N GLU A 222 23.01 17.52 -5.00
CA GLU A 222 22.85 18.97 -5.15
C GLU A 222 22.32 19.36 -6.53
N ARG A 223 22.98 18.91 -7.61
CA ARG A 223 22.53 19.20 -8.98
C ARG A 223 21.08 18.73 -9.24
N GLY A 224 20.72 17.61 -8.64
CA GLY A 224 19.42 16.98 -8.73
C GLY A 224 18.38 17.46 -7.74
N LYS A 225 18.76 18.33 -6.78
CA LYS A 225 17.89 18.78 -5.68
C LYS A 225 17.15 17.61 -5.00
N TRP A 226 17.89 16.58 -4.59
CA TRP A 226 17.29 15.42 -3.95
C TRP A 226 16.58 15.82 -2.64
N PRO A 227 15.46 15.18 -2.29
CA PRO A 227 14.76 15.44 -1.04
C PRO A 227 15.60 15.05 0.17
N GLU A 228 15.32 15.67 1.32
CA GLU A 228 16.15 15.50 2.52
C GLU A 228 16.14 14.07 3.07
N ASN A 229 15.01 13.35 2.95
CA ASN A 229 14.94 11.94 3.35
C ASN A 229 15.95 11.07 2.56
N ALA A 230 16.04 11.24 1.25
CA ALA A 230 17.03 10.56 0.40
C ALA A 230 18.46 10.97 0.75
N ARG A 231 18.71 12.27 0.98
CA ARG A 231 20.05 12.77 1.37
C ARG A 231 20.50 12.19 2.71
N THR A 232 19.61 12.22 3.71
CA THR A 232 19.89 11.72 5.07
C THR A 232 20.14 10.22 5.09
N VAL A 233 19.27 9.42 4.47
CA VAL A 233 19.43 7.95 4.40
C VAL A 233 20.74 7.61 3.68
N THR A 234 21.00 8.21 2.52
CA THR A 234 22.22 7.92 1.73
C THR A 234 23.49 8.31 2.51
N ARG A 235 23.50 9.48 3.15
CA ARG A 235 24.63 9.93 3.97
C ARG A 235 24.87 9.03 5.17
N GLY A 236 23.80 8.54 5.82
CA GLY A 236 23.89 7.57 6.91
C GLY A 236 24.64 6.30 6.49
N TRP A 237 24.24 5.69 5.38
CA TRP A 237 24.90 4.50 4.83
C TRP A 237 26.37 4.73 4.48
N LEU A 238 26.72 5.89 3.90
CA LEU A 238 28.10 6.22 3.56
C LEU A 238 28.96 6.43 4.82
N LYS A 239 28.42 7.14 5.82
CA LYS A 239 29.11 7.40 7.09
C LYS A 239 29.43 6.12 7.88
N GLU A 240 28.56 5.12 7.83
CA GLU A 240 28.78 3.82 8.49
C GLU A 240 29.92 3.00 7.86
N GLY A 241 30.26 3.27 6.59
CA GLY A 241 31.23 2.49 5.82
C GLY A 241 30.56 1.30 5.14
N LEU A 242 30.60 1.28 3.81
CA LEU A 242 29.90 0.27 3.02
C LEU A 242 30.60 -1.08 3.06
N GLN A 243 29.88 -2.09 3.57
CA GLN A 243 30.36 -3.46 3.59
C GLN A 243 30.06 -4.19 2.27
N PRO A 244 30.87 -5.18 1.86
CA PRO A 244 30.57 -6.02 0.71
C PRO A 244 29.20 -6.68 0.83
N ARG A 245 28.40 -6.64 -0.23
CA ARG A 245 27.03 -7.20 -0.25
C ARG A 245 26.93 -8.41 -1.17
N ALA A 246 26.36 -9.50 -0.68
CA ALA A 246 26.17 -10.74 -1.44
C ALA A 246 25.21 -10.51 -2.62
N ILE A 247 25.68 -10.78 -3.84
CA ILE A 247 24.92 -10.62 -5.08
C ILE A 247 24.44 -11.96 -5.67
N THR A 248 24.64 -13.07 -4.97
CA THR A 248 24.21 -14.41 -5.42
C THR A 248 23.34 -15.09 -4.38
N ARG A 249 22.45 -15.98 -4.82
CA ARG A 249 21.59 -16.80 -3.97
C ARG A 249 21.48 -18.23 -4.50
N ASP A 250 21.28 -19.16 -3.58
CA ASP A 250 20.97 -20.57 -3.86
C ASP A 250 19.48 -20.74 -4.14
N LEU A 251 19.02 -20.15 -5.25
CA LEU A 251 17.63 -20.25 -5.72
C LEU A 251 17.62 -20.80 -7.15
N SER A 252 16.47 -21.36 -7.53
CA SER A 252 16.27 -21.89 -8.88
C SER A 252 15.78 -20.81 -9.85
N TRP A 253 14.92 -19.90 -9.35
CA TRP A 253 14.26 -18.82 -10.10
C TRP A 253 15.02 -17.50 -9.98
N GLY A 254 15.64 -17.08 -11.09
CA GLY A 254 16.41 -15.85 -11.20
C GLY A 254 17.42 -15.87 -12.35
N VAL A 255 18.13 -14.76 -12.55
CA VAL A 255 19.18 -14.67 -13.58
C VAL A 255 20.37 -15.55 -13.20
N LYS A 256 20.75 -16.48 -14.08
CA LYS A 256 21.88 -17.40 -13.86
C LYS A 256 23.22 -16.66 -13.84
N VAL A 257 24.12 -17.07 -12.95
CA VAL A 257 25.46 -16.50 -12.79
C VAL A 257 26.41 -17.11 -13.84
N PRO A 258 27.05 -16.32 -14.72
CA PRO A 258 27.88 -16.83 -15.80
C PRO A 258 29.33 -17.07 -15.31
N LEU A 259 29.49 -17.90 -14.28
CA LEU A 259 30.78 -18.25 -13.68
C LEU A 259 30.83 -19.74 -13.34
N LYS A 260 31.96 -20.40 -13.62
CA LYS A 260 32.17 -21.82 -13.30
C LYS A 260 32.03 -22.05 -11.80
N GLY A 261 31.29 -23.07 -11.39
CA GLY A 261 30.98 -23.37 -9.98
C GLY A 261 29.73 -22.68 -9.44
N PHE A 262 29.08 -21.82 -10.23
CA PHE A 262 27.86 -21.09 -9.87
C PHE A 262 26.64 -21.54 -10.69
N GLU A 263 26.68 -22.70 -11.35
CA GLU A 263 25.65 -23.19 -12.27
C GLU A 263 24.29 -23.39 -11.59
N ARG A 264 24.29 -23.70 -10.29
CA ARG A 264 23.08 -23.87 -9.46
C ARG A 264 22.68 -22.60 -8.69
N LYS A 265 23.28 -21.45 -9.01
CA LYS A 265 23.04 -20.18 -8.34
C LYS A 265 22.45 -19.14 -9.30
N VAL A 266 21.72 -18.20 -8.72
CA VAL A 266 21.19 -17.04 -9.42
C VAL A 266 21.71 -15.76 -8.78
N PHE A 267 21.62 -14.64 -9.51
CA PHE A 267 21.82 -13.34 -8.91
C PHE A 267 20.73 -13.06 -7.87
N TYR A 268 21.13 -12.36 -6.82
CA TYR A 268 20.22 -11.87 -5.81
C TYR A 268 19.36 -10.76 -6.41
N VAL A 269 18.04 -10.82 -6.21
CA VAL A 269 17.06 -9.88 -6.81
C VAL A 269 17.44 -8.40 -6.64
N TRP A 270 18.01 -8.01 -5.50
CA TRP A 270 18.38 -6.61 -5.26
C TRP A 270 19.62 -6.16 -6.04
N PHE A 271 20.40 -7.07 -6.63
CA PHE A 271 21.47 -6.75 -7.58
C PHE A 271 20.94 -6.51 -9.00
N ASP A 272 20.04 -7.35 -9.50
CA ASP A 272 19.55 -7.29 -10.88
C ASP A 272 18.28 -6.46 -11.05
N ALA A 273 17.39 -6.35 -10.07
CA ALA A 273 16.13 -5.60 -10.20
C ALA A 273 16.33 -4.15 -10.70
N PRO A 274 17.29 -3.34 -10.20
CA PRO A 274 17.55 -2.01 -10.77
C PRO A 274 18.12 -2.04 -12.20
N ILE A 275 18.80 -3.11 -12.61
CA ILE A 275 19.21 -3.33 -14.01
C ILE A 275 17.96 -3.55 -14.89
N GLY A 276 16.85 -3.98 -14.28
CA GLY A 276 15.51 -4.04 -14.86
C GLY A 276 15.16 -2.81 -15.68
N TYR A 277 15.40 -1.59 -15.17
CA TYR A 277 15.09 -0.35 -15.89
C TYR A 277 15.82 -0.26 -17.25
N ILE A 278 17.10 -0.64 -17.29
CA ILE A 278 17.91 -0.65 -18.50
C ILE A 278 17.37 -1.71 -19.47
N SER A 279 17.13 -2.92 -18.96
CA SER A 279 16.70 -4.04 -19.78
C SER A 279 15.29 -3.89 -20.35
N ILE A 280 14.37 -3.31 -19.59
CA ILE A 280 13.01 -3.02 -20.06
C ILE A 280 13.07 -1.94 -21.15
N THR A 281 13.97 -0.96 -21.01
CA THR A 281 14.21 0.01 -22.09
C THR A 281 14.78 -0.65 -23.33
N ALA A 282 15.68 -1.64 -23.16
CA ALA A 282 16.27 -2.40 -24.26
C ALA A 282 15.25 -3.33 -24.96
N ASP A 283 14.31 -3.88 -24.20
CA ASP A 283 13.16 -4.64 -24.70
C ASP A 283 12.23 -3.76 -25.55
N HIS A 284 11.99 -2.52 -25.10
CA HIS A 284 11.16 -1.55 -25.81
C HIS A 284 11.80 -1.03 -27.11
N THR A 285 13.11 -0.75 -27.12
CA THR A 285 13.76 -0.12 -28.27
C THR A 285 15.22 -0.49 -28.47
N LYS A 286 15.60 -0.73 -29.74
CA LYS A 286 17.01 -0.92 -30.16
C LYS A 286 17.89 0.29 -29.81
N GLY A 287 17.29 1.49 -29.71
CA GLY A 287 17.97 2.73 -29.37
C GLY A 287 18.24 2.95 -27.88
N TRP A 288 18.04 1.96 -27.01
CA TRP A 288 18.08 2.11 -25.54
C TRP A 288 19.36 2.75 -24.99
N LYS A 289 20.51 2.56 -25.66
CA LYS A 289 21.79 3.20 -25.26
C LYS A 289 21.72 4.72 -25.32
N ARG A 290 20.88 5.32 -26.17
CA ARG A 290 20.67 6.78 -26.22
C ARG A 290 20.08 7.33 -24.90
N TRP A 291 19.43 6.46 -24.12
CA TRP A 291 18.79 6.78 -22.85
C TRP A 291 19.65 6.44 -21.65
N TRP A 292 20.35 5.30 -21.70
CA TRP A 292 21.12 4.78 -20.54
C TRP A 292 22.63 4.96 -20.66
N GLN A 293 23.16 5.41 -21.80
CA GLN A 293 24.57 5.68 -22.03
C GLN A 293 24.78 7.07 -22.64
N SER A 294 24.10 8.08 -22.07
CA SER A 294 24.16 9.47 -22.50
C SER A 294 24.31 10.44 -21.32
N SER A 295 25.06 11.53 -21.54
CA SER A 295 25.21 12.64 -20.59
C SER A 295 24.04 13.63 -20.62
N ASP A 296 23.23 13.60 -21.68
CA ASP A 296 22.22 14.63 -21.96
C ASP A 296 20.83 14.23 -21.45
N VAL A 297 20.73 13.04 -20.83
CA VAL A 297 19.51 12.49 -20.24
C VAL A 297 19.45 12.88 -18.77
N ARG A 298 18.28 13.35 -18.33
CA ARG A 298 17.96 13.52 -16.91
C ARG A 298 17.10 12.35 -16.44
N LEU A 299 17.67 11.49 -15.59
CA LEU A 299 16.98 10.35 -15.01
C LEU A 299 16.24 10.74 -13.72
N TYR A 300 14.92 10.60 -13.72
CA TYR A 300 14.04 10.78 -12.57
C TYR A 300 13.54 9.43 -12.08
N GLN A 301 13.76 9.12 -10.81
CA GLN A 301 13.33 7.84 -10.22
C GLN A 301 12.34 8.06 -9.08
N PHE A 302 11.17 7.41 -9.16
CA PHE A 302 10.08 7.54 -8.20
C PHE A 302 9.92 6.25 -7.39
N MET A 303 9.90 6.36 -6.06
CA MET A 303 9.87 5.19 -5.17
C MET A 303 9.40 5.53 -3.74
N ALA A 304 9.06 4.51 -2.96
CA ALA A 304 8.95 4.62 -1.51
C ALA A 304 10.34 4.65 -0.84
N LYS A 305 10.42 5.17 0.39
CA LYS A 305 11.69 5.36 1.13
C LYS A 305 12.56 4.11 1.28
N ASP A 306 11.97 2.92 1.35
CA ASP A 306 12.71 1.66 1.50
C ASP A 306 13.64 1.37 0.33
N ASN A 307 13.31 1.93 -0.85
CA ASN A 307 14.08 1.73 -2.07
C ASN A 307 15.26 2.69 -2.20
N ILE A 308 15.40 3.70 -1.32
CA ILE A 308 16.45 4.71 -1.40
C ILE A 308 17.85 4.07 -1.50
N PRO A 309 18.29 3.18 -0.57
CA PRO A 309 19.66 2.65 -0.61
C PRO A 309 19.96 1.86 -1.89
N PHE A 310 18.98 1.19 -2.48
CA PHE A 310 19.19 0.45 -3.72
C PHE A 310 19.46 1.38 -4.90
N HIS A 311 18.89 2.58 -4.90
CA HIS A 311 18.99 3.55 -6.00
C HIS A 311 20.03 4.65 -5.77
N THR A 312 20.47 4.86 -4.53
CA THR A 312 21.49 5.86 -4.18
C THR A 312 22.83 5.24 -3.78
N ILE A 313 22.86 3.95 -3.42
CA ILE A 313 24.09 3.23 -3.08
C ILE A 313 24.33 2.09 -4.07
N LEU A 314 23.48 1.05 -4.06
CA LEU A 314 23.81 -0.23 -4.68
C LEU A 314 23.87 -0.15 -6.21
N PHE A 315 22.83 0.40 -6.85
CA PHE A 315 22.78 0.52 -8.30
C PHE A 315 23.80 1.53 -8.83
N PRO A 316 23.97 2.74 -8.26
CA PRO A 316 25.05 3.63 -8.67
C PRO A 316 26.44 3.02 -8.51
N ALA A 317 26.71 2.30 -7.41
CA ALA A 317 27.98 1.58 -7.23
C ALA A 317 28.19 0.52 -8.33
N THR A 318 27.13 -0.24 -8.66
CA THR A 318 27.13 -1.22 -9.76
C THR A 318 27.49 -0.53 -11.09
N LEU A 319 26.85 0.58 -11.43
CA LEU A 319 27.13 1.31 -12.68
C LEU A 319 28.55 1.91 -12.68
N LEU A 320 28.97 2.58 -11.61
CA LEU A 320 30.32 3.16 -11.46
C LEU A 320 31.41 2.08 -11.53
N GLY A 321 31.18 0.92 -10.94
CA GLY A 321 32.10 -0.22 -10.95
C GLY A 321 32.35 -0.78 -12.35
N THR A 322 31.41 -0.62 -13.29
CA THR A 322 31.63 -1.00 -14.70
C THR A 322 32.65 -0.11 -15.42
N LYS A 323 32.91 1.10 -14.91
CA LYS A 323 33.71 2.16 -15.56
C LYS A 323 33.18 2.60 -16.94
N LYS A 324 31.95 2.25 -17.30
CA LYS A 324 31.28 2.74 -18.52
C LYS A 324 30.55 4.04 -18.22
N LYS A 325 30.28 4.83 -19.27
CA LYS A 325 29.50 6.07 -19.18
C LYS A 325 28.00 5.73 -19.17
N TRP A 326 27.47 5.44 -17.99
CA TRP A 326 26.04 5.27 -17.79
C TRP A 326 25.34 6.59 -17.49
N THR A 327 24.08 6.68 -17.86
CA THR A 327 23.18 7.71 -17.36
C THR A 327 22.92 7.43 -15.89
N MET A 328 23.28 8.38 -15.04
CA MET A 328 23.13 8.28 -13.59
C MET A 328 21.88 9.02 -13.12
N LEU A 329 21.39 8.66 -11.93
CA LEU A 329 20.27 9.31 -11.27
C LEU A 329 20.48 10.84 -11.22
N HIS A 330 19.56 11.58 -11.83
CA HIS A 330 19.50 13.04 -11.74
C HIS A 330 18.68 13.44 -10.51
N HIS A 331 17.43 13.02 -10.42
CA HIS A 331 16.54 13.35 -9.30
C HIS A 331 15.81 12.11 -8.78
N ILE A 332 15.75 11.95 -7.46
CA ILE A 332 14.97 10.90 -6.79
C ILE A 332 13.76 11.53 -6.12
N SER A 333 12.57 11.01 -6.42
CA SER A 333 11.33 11.36 -5.70
C SER A 333 10.98 10.20 -4.78
N SER A 334 11.39 10.32 -3.51
CA SER A 334 11.13 9.32 -2.46
C SER A 334 10.03 9.80 -1.52
N VAL A 335 9.00 8.97 -1.33
CA VAL A 335 7.88 9.27 -0.42
C VAL A 335 7.90 8.42 0.85
N GLU A 336 7.20 8.92 1.87
CA GLU A 336 6.84 8.20 3.08
C GLU A 336 5.63 7.27 2.83
N TYR A 337 5.10 6.60 3.85
CA TYR A 337 4.03 5.61 3.65
C TYR A 337 2.64 6.23 3.60
N LEU A 338 1.75 5.59 2.85
CA LEU A 338 0.30 5.73 2.99
C LEU A 338 -0.20 4.60 3.89
N ASN A 339 -0.74 4.96 5.04
CA ASN A 339 -1.46 4.09 5.97
C ASN A 339 -2.95 4.06 5.61
N TYR A 340 -3.71 3.16 6.22
CA TYR A 340 -5.12 2.95 5.93
C TYR A 340 -5.94 2.95 7.23
N GLU A 341 -6.85 3.91 7.37
CA GLU A 341 -7.65 4.12 8.57
C GLU A 341 -6.78 4.12 9.84
N SER A 342 -7.08 3.27 10.82
CA SER A 342 -6.33 3.19 12.07
C SER A 342 -5.02 2.38 11.99
N GLY A 343 -4.65 1.87 10.80
CA GLY A 343 -3.54 0.92 10.67
C GLY A 343 -2.85 0.90 9.30
N LYS A 344 -2.33 -0.28 8.93
CA LYS A 344 -1.62 -0.51 7.67
C LYS A 344 -2.43 -1.40 6.75
N PHE A 345 -2.25 -1.24 5.44
CA PHE A 345 -2.72 -2.20 4.44
C PHE A 345 -2.27 -3.63 4.79
N SER A 346 -3.19 -4.59 4.71
CA SER A 346 -2.92 -5.99 5.07
C SER A 346 -3.77 -6.94 4.23
N LYS A 347 -3.17 -7.54 3.21
CA LYS A 347 -3.86 -8.48 2.32
C LYS A 347 -4.36 -9.72 3.06
N SER A 348 -3.54 -10.28 3.97
CA SER A 348 -3.91 -11.46 4.77
C SER A 348 -5.09 -11.23 5.71
N ARG A 349 -5.29 -9.99 6.17
CA ARG A 349 -6.41 -9.59 7.04
C ARG A 349 -7.54 -8.92 6.29
N ASN A 350 -7.43 -8.79 4.97
CA ASN A 350 -8.34 -8.06 4.10
C ASN A 350 -8.59 -6.60 4.55
N VAL A 351 -7.54 -5.92 5.05
CA VAL A 351 -7.58 -4.53 5.51
C VAL A 351 -7.02 -3.62 4.41
N GLY A 352 -7.83 -2.66 3.97
CA GLY A 352 -7.45 -1.69 2.96
C GLY A 352 -7.90 -2.02 1.54
N VAL A 353 -7.80 -1.02 0.67
CA VAL A 353 -8.20 -1.09 -0.75
C VAL A 353 -7.00 -1.49 -1.62
N PHE A 354 -7.19 -2.47 -2.48
CA PHE A 354 -6.20 -2.95 -3.46
C PHE A 354 -6.56 -2.53 -4.89
N GLY A 355 -5.61 -2.67 -5.82
CA GLY A 355 -5.76 -2.21 -7.19
C GLY A 355 -6.94 -2.82 -7.96
N ASN A 356 -7.30 -4.06 -7.69
CA ASN A 356 -8.48 -4.70 -8.28
C ASN A 356 -9.79 -4.19 -7.66
N ASP A 357 -9.75 -3.77 -6.39
CA ASP A 357 -10.94 -3.26 -5.71
C ASP A 357 -11.39 -1.95 -6.34
N VAL A 358 -10.46 -1.00 -6.61
CA VAL A 358 -10.81 0.34 -7.13
C VAL A 358 -11.61 0.29 -8.44
N MET A 359 -11.40 -0.74 -9.26
CA MET A 359 -12.10 -0.95 -10.52
C MET A 359 -13.58 -1.31 -10.33
N SER A 360 -13.92 -1.94 -9.20
CA SER A 360 -15.26 -2.48 -8.91
C SER A 360 -16.14 -1.54 -8.09
N LEU A 361 -15.61 -0.43 -7.58
CA LEU A 361 -16.28 0.44 -6.61
C LEU A 361 -17.12 1.57 -7.24
N GLY A 362 -17.20 1.64 -8.57
CA GLY A 362 -18.05 2.60 -9.28
C GLY A 362 -17.53 4.05 -9.31
N PHE A 363 -16.41 4.36 -8.65
CA PHE A 363 -15.76 5.67 -8.75
C PHE A 363 -14.87 5.75 -10.01
N PRO A 364 -14.82 6.91 -10.69
CA PRO A 364 -13.91 7.09 -11.82
C PRO A 364 -12.44 7.05 -11.37
N ALA A 365 -11.54 6.65 -12.25
CA ALA A 365 -10.11 6.56 -11.95
C ALA A 365 -9.54 7.89 -11.43
N ASP A 366 -9.97 9.02 -12.00
CA ASP A 366 -9.52 10.35 -11.59
C ASP A 366 -9.90 10.71 -10.14
N ALA A 367 -10.97 10.13 -9.58
CA ALA A 367 -11.29 10.34 -8.16
C ALA A 367 -10.22 9.73 -7.25
N TRP A 368 -9.77 8.50 -7.58
CA TRP A 368 -8.66 7.84 -6.88
C TRP A 368 -7.35 8.58 -7.08
N ARG A 369 -7.04 8.99 -8.32
CA ARG A 369 -5.83 9.75 -8.63
C ARG A 369 -5.78 11.05 -7.82
N TYR A 370 -6.87 11.81 -7.84
CA TYR A 370 -6.99 13.07 -7.11
C TYR A 370 -6.74 12.88 -5.61
N TYR A 371 -7.49 11.98 -4.97
CA TYR A 371 -7.41 11.78 -3.53
C TYR A 371 -6.02 11.35 -3.09
N LEU A 372 -5.41 10.41 -3.81
CA LEU A 372 -4.07 9.94 -3.50
C LEU A 372 -3.02 11.05 -3.68
N LEU A 373 -3.16 11.90 -4.70
CA LEU A 373 -2.20 12.97 -4.99
C LEU A 373 -2.32 14.15 -4.02
N VAL A 374 -3.54 14.56 -3.64
CA VAL A 374 -3.73 15.63 -2.65
C VAL A 374 -3.26 15.19 -1.25
N ASN A 375 -3.30 13.88 -0.99
CA ASN A 375 -2.78 13.24 0.22
C ASN A 375 -1.41 12.55 0.02
N ARG A 376 -0.65 12.90 -1.03
CA ARG A 376 0.67 12.29 -1.27
C ARG A 376 1.62 12.43 -0.06
N PRO A 377 2.26 11.34 0.41
CA PRO A 377 3.13 11.35 1.60
C PRO A 377 4.54 11.93 1.32
N GLU A 378 4.64 13.22 0.98
CA GLU A 378 5.92 13.84 0.59
C GLU A 378 6.89 14.07 1.77
N LYS A 379 6.36 14.43 2.94
CA LYS A 379 7.16 14.86 4.11
C LYS A 379 7.05 13.91 5.31
N ALA A 380 5.91 13.26 5.45
CA ALA A 380 5.57 12.37 6.55
C ALA A 380 4.56 11.33 6.04
N ASP A 381 4.39 10.25 6.81
CA ASP A 381 3.33 9.27 6.56
C ASP A 381 1.96 9.98 6.50
N THR A 382 1.07 9.47 5.65
CA THR A 382 -0.32 9.94 5.49
C THR A 382 -1.28 8.80 5.71
N VAL A 383 -2.57 9.10 5.85
CA VAL A 383 -3.60 8.09 6.12
C VAL A 383 -4.71 8.25 5.11
N PHE A 384 -5.11 7.13 4.48
CA PHE A 384 -6.35 7.06 3.71
C PHE A 384 -7.52 6.94 4.69
N LEU A 385 -8.50 7.84 4.58
CA LEU A 385 -9.74 7.82 5.36
C LEU A 385 -10.94 7.89 4.41
N TRP A 386 -11.92 7.02 4.58
CA TRP A 386 -13.12 7.06 3.73
C TRP A 386 -13.93 8.35 3.87
N ASP A 387 -14.01 8.92 5.08
CA ASP A 387 -14.70 10.21 5.29
C ASP A 387 -13.98 11.35 4.55
N ASP A 388 -12.65 11.39 4.62
CA ASP A 388 -11.84 12.38 3.91
C ASP A 388 -11.91 12.16 2.39
N PHE A 389 -11.97 10.91 1.92
CA PHE A 389 -12.18 10.59 0.50
C PHE A 389 -13.47 11.21 -0.04
N ALA A 390 -14.59 10.97 0.63
CA ALA A 390 -15.88 11.55 0.24
C ALA A 390 -15.88 13.08 0.37
N GLU A 391 -15.32 13.63 1.45
CA GLU A 391 -15.22 15.08 1.66
C GLU A 391 -14.46 15.76 0.52
N LYS A 392 -13.29 15.23 0.14
CA LYS A 392 -12.45 15.78 -0.93
C LYS A 392 -13.11 15.70 -2.30
N LEU A 393 -13.77 14.60 -2.63
CA LEU A 393 -14.52 14.46 -3.87
C LEU A 393 -15.69 15.46 -3.93
N ASN A 394 -16.42 15.62 -2.83
CA ASN A 394 -17.59 16.50 -2.77
C ASN A 394 -17.19 17.98 -2.77
N SER A 395 -16.25 18.38 -1.92
CA SER A 395 -15.90 19.78 -1.69
C SER A 395 -14.93 20.35 -2.73
N GLU A 396 -13.96 19.54 -3.19
CA GLU A 396 -12.89 20.03 -4.09
C GLU A 396 -13.10 19.61 -5.56
N LEU A 397 -13.60 18.40 -5.83
CA LEU A 397 -13.90 18.00 -7.22
C LEU A 397 -15.28 18.49 -7.66
N ALA A 398 -16.36 18.06 -7.01
CA ALA A 398 -17.71 18.40 -7.42
C ALA A 398 -18.05 19.89 -7.20
N ALA A 399 -17.86 20.40 -5.98
CA ALA A 399 -18.29 21.76 -5.62
C ALA A 399 -17.35 22.90 -6.06
N ASN A 400 -16.10 22.60 -6.44
CA ASN A 400 -15.13 23.59 -6.91
C ASN A 400 -14.88 23.49 -8.42
N ILE A 401 -13.99 22.60 -8.88
CA ILE A 401 -13.61 22.55 -10.32
C ILE A 401 -14.74 22.04 -11.21
N GLY A 402 -15.48 21.02 -10.77
CA GLY A 402 -16.66 20.52 -11.45
C GLY A 402 -17.73 21.59 -11.61
N ASN A 403 -18.06 22.27 -10.50
CA ASN A 403 -19.00 23.37 -10.49
C ASN A 403 -18.54 24.54 -11.36
N PHE A 404 -17.27 24.94 -11.30
CA PHE A 404 -16.72 26.03 -12.10
C PHE A 404 -16.90 25.77 -13.60
N VAL A 405 -16.42 24.62 -14.08
CA VAL A 405 -16.52 24.23 -15.49
C VAL A 405 -17.97 24.18 -15.92
N ASN A 406 -18.83 23.48 -15.18
CA ASN A 406 -20.24 23.35 -15.51
C ASN A 406 -20.95 24.72 -15.53
N ARG A 407 -20.69 25.60 -14.56
CA ARG A 407 -21.29 26.94 -14.52
C ARG A 407 -20.90 27.77 -15.74
N VAL A 408 -19.62 27.81 -16.10
CA VAL A 408 -19.14 28.59 -17.25
C VAL A 408 -19.74 28.06 -18.55
N LEU A 409 -19.62 26.75 -18.80
CA LEU A 409 -20.06 26.16 -20.07
C LEU A 409 -21.59 26.15 -20.21
N SER A 410 -22.33 25.80 -19.16
CA SER A 410 -23.80 25.82 -19.20
C SER A 410 -24.37 27.24 -19.33
N PHE A 411 -23.63 28.26 -18.87
CA PHE A 411 -23.99 29.65 -19.10
C PHE A 411 -23.83 30.04 -20.57
N LEU A 412 -22.70 29.66 -21.20
CA LEU A 412 -22.50 29.85 -22.64
C LEU A 412 -23.57 29.13 -23.46
N ASN A 413 -23.88 27.86 -23.13
CA ASN A 413 -24.90 27.11 -23.85
C ASN A 413 -26.29 27.76 -23.77
N ARG A 414 -26.67 28.33 -22.62
CA ARG A 414 -27.98 28.95 -22.42
C ARG A 414 -28.09 30.37 -22.98
N TYR A 415 -27.02 31.15 -22.92
CA TYR A 415 -27.11 32.61 -23.02
C TYR A 415 -26.17 33.25 -24.03
N ALA A 416 -25.22 32.50 -24.60
CA ALA A 416 -24.28 32.98 -25.59
C ALA A 416 -24.29 32.11 -26.86
N GLU A 417 -25.41 31.44 -27.15
CA GLU A 417 -25.57 30.56 -28.32
C GLU A 417 -24.48 29.48 -28.44
N SER A 418 -23.91 29.05 -27.31
CA SER A 418 -22.75 28.16 -27.24
C SER A 418 -21.48 28.69 -27.92
N VAL A 419 -21.37 30.00 -28.14
CA VAL A 419 -20.22 30.64 -28.77
C VAL A 419 -19.41 31.42 -27.73
N VAL A 420 -18.08 31.28 -27.77
CA VAL A 420 -17.18 32.05 -26.92
C VAL A 420 -17.19 33.53 -27.36
N PRO A 421 -17.54 34.49 -26.47
CA PRO A 421 -17.63 35.89 -26.86
C PRO A 421 -16.30 36.48 -27.33
N SER A 422 -16.32 37.19 -28.47
CA SER A 422 -15.21 38.07 -28.87
C SER A 422 -15.36 39.41 -28.16
N ALA A 423 -14.67 39.57 -27.03
CA ALA A 423 -14.74 40.77 -26.21
C ALA A 423 -13.37 41.11 -25.62
N VAL A 424 -13.07 42.41 -25.47
CA VAL A 424 -11.83 42.88 -24.85
C VAL A 424 -12.01 42.88 -23.34
N PRO A 425 -11.09 42.28 -22.56
CA PRO A 425 -11.09 42.39 -21.09
C PRO A 425 -11.15 43.84 -20.62
N ASP A 426 -11.95 44.12 -19.59
CA ASP A 426 -11.87 45.39 -18.87
C ASP A 426 -10.70 45.36 -17.88
N ARG A 427 -10.44 46.49 -17.20
CA ARG A 427 -9.34 46.61 -16.23
C ARG A 427 -9.38 45.53 -15.13
N ARG A 428 -10.59 45.11 -14.74
CA ARG A 428 -10.78 44.05 -13.75
C ARG A 428 -10.41 42.68 -14.32
N GLY A 429 -10.87 42.39 -15.53
CA GLY A 429 -10.53 41.18 -16.27
C GLY A 429 -9.04 41.08 -16.56
N GLU A 430 -8.37 42.18 -16.89
CA GLU A 430 -6.90 42.23 -17.03
C GLU A 430 -6.18 41.85 -15.73
N ALA A 431 -6.61 42.41 -14.60
CA ALA A 431 -6.03 42.07 -13.29
C ALA A 431 -6.26 40.60 -12.93
N PHE A 432 -7.46 40.07 -13.16
CA PHE A 432 -7.78 38.66 -12.98
C PHE A 432 -6.90 37.76 -13.86
N TRP A 433 -6.74 38.11 -15.15
CA TRP A 433 -5.94 37.32 -16.08
C TRP A 433 -4.45 37.33 -15.70
N HIS A 434 -3.94 38.46 -15.20
CA HIS A 434 -2.59 38.52 -14.65
C HIS A 434 -2.42 37.59 -13.44
N GLU A 435 -3.39 37.55 -12.51
CA GLU A 435 -3.36 36.59 -11.39
C GLU A 435 -3.33 35.14 -11.90
N VAL A 436 -4.16 34.80 -12.89
CA VAL A 436 -4.18 33.47 -13.53
C VAL A 436 -2.77 33.10 -14.02
N GLN A 437 -2.13 33.97 -14.79
CA GLN A 437 -0.79 33.74 -15.33
C GLN A 437 0.27 33.54 -14.24
N GLU A 438 0.19 34.31 -13.14
CA GLU A 438 1.08 34.12 -12.00
C GLU A 438 0.85 32.77 -11.30
N ARG A 439 -0.40 32.33 -11.14
CA ARG A 439 -0.74 31.02 -10.56
C ARG A 439 -0.22 29.88 -11.43
N GLU A 440 -0.42 29.96 -12.74
CA GLU A 440 0.08 28.99 -13.72
C GLU A 440 1.60 28.87 -13.68
N ALA A 441 2.31 30.00 -13.57
CA ALA A 441 3.76 30.02 -13.41
C ALA A 441 4.19 29.33 -12.10
N ARG A 442 3.45 29.52 -10.99
CA ARG A 442 3.69 28.81 -9.73
C ARG A 442 3.47 27.31 -9.83
N VAL A 443 2.36 26.87 -10.46
CA VAL A 443 2.11 25.43 -10.71
C VAL A 443 3.27 24.81 -11.49
N THR A 444 3.73 25.50 -12.55
CA THR A 444 4.84 25.06 -13.38
C THR A 444 6.13 24.91 -12.56
N ALA A 445 6.47 25.91 -11.74
CA ALA A 445 7.66 25.87 -10.88
C ALA A 445 7.61 24.74 -9.84
N LEU A 446 6.44 24.47 -9.28
CA LEU A 446 6.23 23.35 -8.34
C LEU A 446 6.42 22.00 -9.03
N LEU A 447 5.91 21.82 -10.25
CA LEU A 447 6.09 20.59 -11.03
C LEU A 447 7.53 20.38 -11.51
N ASP A 448 8.24 21.43 -11.94
CA ASP A 448 9.67 21.37 -12.24
C ASP A 448 10.50 20.95 -11.00
N ALA A 449 10.04 21.30 -9.80
CA ALA A 449 10.62 20.89 -8.52
C ALA A 449 10.05 19.56 -7.96
N VAL A 450 9.19 18.87 -8.72
CA VAL A 450 8.55 17.59 -8.33
C VAL A 450 7.74 17.70 -7.01
N ARG A 451 7.21 18.90 -6.70
CA ARG A 451 6.28 19.17 -5.58
C ARG A 451 4.84 18.91 -6.01
N LEU A 452 4.53 17.65 -6.31
CA LEU A 452 3.28 17.25 -6.98
C LEU A 452 2.03 17.60 -6.15
N LYS A 453 2.08 17.39 -4.82
CA LYS A 453 0.96 17.69 -3.92
C LYS A 453 0.61 19.18 -3.90
N GLU A 454 1.63 20.04 -3.82
CA GLU A 454 1.43 21.50 -3.79
C GLU A 454 0.97 22.02 -5.14
N ALA A 455 1.50 21.49 -6.24
CA ALA A 455 1.06 21.83 -7.58
C ALA A 455 -0.45 21.56 -7.77
N LEU A 456 -0.92 20.37 -7.37
CA LEU A 456 -2.35 20.02 -7.45
C LEU A 456 -3.23 20.97 -6.60
N LYS A 457 -2.77 21.32 -5.40
CA LYS A 457 -3.48 22.29 -4.55
C LYS A 457 -3.58 23.67 -5.20
N GLU A 458 -2.51 24.13 -5.86
CA GLU A 458 -2.53 25.42 -6.57
C GLU A 458 -3.46 25.37 -7.79
N VAL A 459 -3.57 24.24 -8.50
CA VAL A 459 -4.57 24.05 -9.57
C VAL A 459 -6.00 24.16 -9.01
N MET A 460 -6.30 23.51 -7.88
CA MET A 460 -7.60 23.61 -7.24
C MET A 460 -7.89 25.02 -6.71
N ALA A 461 -6.86 25.73 -6.21
CA ALA A 461 -6.98 27.13 -5.80
C ALA A 461 -7.28 28.06 -6.98
N LEU A 462 -6.66 27.81 -8.15
CA LEU A 462 -6.94 28.56 -9.37
C LEU A 462 -8.39 28.39 -9.84
N SER A 463 -8.95 27.18 -9.75
CA SER A 463 -10.38 26.96 -9.97
C SER A 463 -11.26 27.77 -9.01
N LYS A 464 -10.87 27.87 -7.73
CA LYS A 464 -11.59 28.69 -6.74
C LYS A 464 -11.52 30.18 -7.08
N THR A 465 -10.38 30.67 -7.56
CA THR A 465 -10.22 32.04 -8.10
C THR A 465 -11.18 32.27 -9.27
N GLY A 466 -11.31 31.31 -10.19
CA GLY A 466 -12.29 31.35 -11.28
C GLY A 466 -13.75 31.43 -10.79
N ASN A 467 -14.13 30.60 -9.82
CA ASN A 467 -15.45 30.65 -9.18
C ASN A 467 -15.74 32.03 -8.56
N GLY A 468 -14.76 32.61 -7.86
CA GLY A 468 -14.83 33.95 -7.29
C GLY A 468 -15.06 35.00 -8.38
N PHE A 469 -14.24 35.01 -9.43
CA PHE A 469 -14.38 35.97 -10.53
C PHE A 469 -15.72 35.84 -11.26
N PHE A 470 -16.22 34.62 -11.48
CA PHE A 470 -17.57 34.40 -12.01
C PHE A 470 -18.62 35.05 -11.12
N GLN A 471 -18.52 34.84 -9.80
CA GLN A 471 -19.48 35.36 -8.84
C GLN A 471 -19.48 36.89 -8.80
N GLU A 472 -18.30 37.51 -8.75
CA GLU A 472 -18.20 38.94 -8.60
C GLU A 472 -18.45 39.72 -9.90
N SER A 473 -18.30 39.07 -11.06
CA SER A 473 -18.62 39.65 -12.37
C SER A 473 -20.12 39.59 -12.70
N GLU A 474 -20.89 38.83 -11.92
CA GLU A 474 -22.34 38.70 -12.02
C GLU A 474 -22.88 38.58 -13.47
N PRO A 475 -22.33 37.71 -14.33
CA PRO A 475 -22.71 37.64 -15.75
C PRO A 475 -24.20 37.35 -15.94
N TRP A 476 -24.85 36.68 -14.98
CA TRP A 476 -26.29 36.41 -14.98
C TRP A 476 -27.16 37.66 -14.86
N LYS A 477 -26.68 38.76 -14.27
CA LYS A 477 -27.45 40.02 -14.18
C LYS A 477 -27.45 40.78 -15.51
N HIS A 478 -26.45 40.56 -16.34
CA HIS A 478 -26.24 41.27 -17.61
C HIS A 478 -26.50 40.38 -18.83
N ILE A 479 -27.33 39.37 -18.66
CA ILE A 479 -27.55 38.28 -19.62
C ILE A 479 -28.15 38.73 -20.96
N LYS A 480 -28.87 39.86 -20.95
CA LYS A 480 -29.44 40.50 -22.14
C LYS A 480 -28.46 41.44 -22.85
N GLU A 481 -27.29 41.69 -22.23
CA GLU A 481 -26.25 42.60 -22.69
C GLU A 481 -24.92 41.85 -22.77
N LEU A 482 -24.76 41.03 -23.82
CA LEU A 482 -23.50 40.30 -24.09
C LEU A 482 -22.27 41.22 -24.17
N SER A 483 -22.44 42.51 -24.48
CA SER A 483 -21.38 43.51 -24.40
C SER A 483 -20.80 43.70 -23.00
N ARG A 484 -21.60 43.47 -21.94
CA ARG A 484 -21.17 43.57 -20.54
C ARG A 484 -20.71 42.24 -19.95
N ALA A 485 -21.39 41.14 -20.27
CA ALA A 485 -21.02 39.81 -19.77
C ALA A 485 -19.88 39.16 -20.57
N GLY A 486 -19.72 39.53 -21.84
CA GLY A 486 -18.78 38.93 -22.80
C GLY A 486 -17.32 38.94 -22.38
N PRO A 487 -16.74 40.08 -21.91
CA PRO A 487 -15.35 40.13 -21.44
C PRO A 487 -15.04 39.09 -20.36
N ALA A 488 -15.88 39.01 -19.33
CA ALA A 488 -15.69 38.06 -18.24
C ALA A 488 -15.85 36.61 -18.73
N LEU A 489 -16.89 36.31 -19.51
CA LEU A 489 -17.13 34.97 -20.07
C LEU A 489 -16.00 34.50 -20.97
N ARG A 490 -15.39 35.40 -21.76
CA ARG A 490 -14.20 35.08 -22.56
C ARG A 490 -13.06 34.60 -21.67
N LEU A 491 -12.72 35.36 -20.63
CA LEU A 491 -11.61 35.01 -19.72
C LEU A 491 -11.89 33.73 -18.95
N LEU A 492 -13.11 33.57 -18.44
CA LEU A 492 -13.55 32.37 -17.71
C LEU A 492 -13.45 31.11 -18.58
N THR A 493 -13.84 31.19 -19.85
CA THR A 493 -13.76 30.06 -20.79
C THR A 493 -12.31 29.70 -21.11
N HIS A 494 -11.44 30.70 -21.22
CA HIS A 494 -10.01 30.45 -21.36
C HIS A 494 -9.40 29.84 -20.10
N LEU A 495 -9.84 30.26 -18.91
CA LEU A 495 -9.45 29.62 -17.66
C LEU A 495 -9.93 28.16 -17.60
N VAL A 496 -11.13 27.83 -18.10
CA VAL A 496 -11.57 26.42 -18.21
C VAL A 496 -10.62 25.62 -19.11
N LYS A 497 -10.17 26.18 -20.24
CA LYS A 497 -9.13 25.58 -21.09
C LYS A 497 -7.81 25.40 -20.34
N ASP A 498 -7.36 26.41 -19.60
CA ASP A 498 -6.10 26.34 -18.82
C ASP A 498 -6.17 25.31 -17.70
N LEU A 499 -7.29 25.23 -16.98
CA LEU A 499 -7.53 24.20 -15.96
C LEU A 499 -7.56 22.79 -16.57
N ALA A 500 -8.05 22.62 -17.80
CA ALA A 500 -7.98 21.35 -18.50
C ALA A 500 -6.51 20.94 -18.78
N VAL A 501 -5.67 21.88 -19.24
CA VAL A 501 -4.23 21.64 -19.45
C VAL A 501 -3.52 21.31 -18.13
N LEU A 502 -3.74 22.13 -17.09
CA LEU A 502 -3.11 21.97 -15.79
C LEU A 502 -3.53 20.69 -15.06
N SER A 503 -4.77 20.25 -15.28
CA SER A 503 -5.31 19.03 -14.68
C SER A 503 -4.84 17.77 -15.38
N GLU A 504 -4.45 17.80 -16.66
CA GLU A 504 -4.11 16.59 -17.44
C GLU A 504 -3.10 15.66 -16.75
N PRO A 505 -2.00 16.16 -16.14
CA PRO A 505 -1.07 15.28 -15.44
C PRO A 505 -1.69 14.54 -14.25
N PHE A 506 -2.68 15.15 -13.59
CA PHE A 506 -3.31 14.64 -12.37
C PHE A 506 -4.58 13.84 -12.67
N LEU A 507 -5.42 14.35 -13.57
CA LEU A 507 -6.80 13.96 -13.89
C LEU A 507 -6.98 13.87 -15.42
N PRO A 508 -6.31 12.91 -16.09
CA PRO A 508 -6.29 12.85 -17.55
C PRO A 508 -7.67 12.63 -18.17
N GLN A 509 -8.56 11.87 -17.52
CA GLN A 509 -9.90 11.61 -18.05
C GLN A 509 -10.79 12.86 -17.95
N THR A 510 -10.69 13.57 -16.83
CA THR A 510 -11.38 14.84 -16.58
C THR A 510 -10.91 15.90 -17.56
N SER A 511 -9.59 16.02 -17.78
CA SER A 511 -9.03 16.94 -18.77
C SER A 511 -9.60 16.68 -20.17
N ALA A 512 -9.62 15.42 -20.60
CA ALA A 512 -10.19 15.04 -21.90
C ALA A 512 -11.69 15.38 -22.00
N ARG A 513 -12.47 15.15 -20.94
CA ARG A 513 -13.90 15.53 -20.89
C ARG A 513 -14.10 17.04 -20.97
N ILE A 514 -13.27 17.85 -20.30
CA ILE A 514 -13.33 19.30 -20.41
C ILE A 514 -13.03 19.75 -21.85
N PHE A 515 -11.99 19.19 -22.49
CA PHE A 515 -11.69 19.51 -23.89
C PHE A 515 -12.81 19.09 -24.85
N SER A 516 -13.46 17.96 -24.59
CA SER A 516 -14.64 17.51 -25.35
C SER A 516 -15.80 18.51 -25.21
N GLN A 517 -16.11 18.96 -24.00
CA GLN A 517 -17.16 19.97 -23.77
C GLN A 517 -16.79 21.34 -24.36
N LEU A 518 -15.51 21.71 -24.37
CA LEU A 518 -15.02 22.91 -25.06
C LEU A 518 -15.03 22.77 -26.58
N ASN A 519 -15.23 21.57 -27.12
CA ASN A 519 -15.08 21.26 -28.56
C ASN A 519 -13.70 21.70 -29.09
N LEU A 520 -12.65 21.46 -28.32
CA LEU A 520 -11.27 21.80 -28.68
C LEU A 520 -10.41 20.54 -28.71
N SER A 521 -9.49 20.48 -29.68
CA SER A 521 -8.37 19.54 -29.59
C SER A 521 -7.54 19.82 -28.34
N ALA A 522 -7.01 18.78 -27.71
CA ALA A 522 -6.17 18.89 -26.53
C ALA A 522 -5.06 19.93 -26.74
N ARG A 523 -4.88 20.78 -25.73
CA ARG A 523 -3.88 21.86 -25.70
C ARG A 523 -2.69 21.47 -24.84
N THR A 524 -1.58 22.18 -25.03
CA THR A 524 -0.30 21.88 -24.37
C THR A 524 0.01 22.91 -23.30
N TRP A 525 1.05 22.65 -22.51
CA TRP A 525 1.53 23.60 -21.51
C TRP A 525 1.97 24.95 -22.10
N ASP A 526 2.29 24.99 -23.39
CA ASP A 526 2.61 26.23 -24.11
C ASP A 526 1.38 27.10 -24.39
N ASP A 527 0.16 26.57 -24.24
CA ASP A 527 -1.09 27.32 -24.41
C ASP A 527 -1.55 28.03 -23.13
N LEU A 528 -0.87 27.81 -21.99
CA LEU A 528 -1.21 28.41 -20.70
C LEU A 528 -1.14 29.94 -20.73
N GLY A 529 -2.12 30.60 -20.09
CA GLY A 529 -2.14 32.05 -19.95
C GLY A 529 -2.37 32.82 -21.26
N LYS A 530 -2.67 32.11 -22.35
CA LYS A 530 -2.96 32.68 -23.66
C LYS A 530 -4.45 32.66 -23.95
N LEU A 531 -4.95 33.77 -24.48
CA LEU A 531 -6.30 33.89 -25.04
C LEU A 531 -6.38 33.25 -26.44
N SER A 532 -6.13 31.93 -26.51
CA SER A 532 -5.91 31.18 -27.74
C SER A 532 -7.13 30.44 -28.30
N ILE A 533 -8.30 30.54 -27.65
CA ILE A 533 -9.54 30.02 -28.22
C ILE A 533 -9.93 30.94 -29.39
N PRO A 534 -10.17 30.41 -30.60
CA PRO A 534 -10.53 31.22 -31.76
C PRO A 534 -11.78 32.07 -31.50
N GLU A 535 -11.84 33.25 -32.12
CA GLU A 535 -13.05 34.07 -32.07
C GLU A 535 -14.20 33.35 -32.79
N GLY A 536 -15.41 33.43 -32.22
CA GLY A 536 -16.57 32.72 -32.76
C GLY A 536 -16.55 31.21 -32.54
N HIS A 537 -15.61 30.68 -31.73
CA HIS A 537 -15.53 29.25 -31.42
C HIS A 537 -16.80 28.76 -30.72
N ALA A 538 -17.42 27.72 -31.27
CA ALA A 538 -18.59 27.06 -30.70
C ALA A 538 -18.17 25.90 -29.79
N ILE A 539 -18.59 25.95 -28.53
CA ILE A 539 -18.40 24.89 -27.55
C ILE A 539 -19.45 23.78 -27.71
N GLY A 540 -19.19 22.61 -27.14
CA GLY A 540 -20.14 21.51 -27.05
C GLY A 540 -21.16 21.70 -25.93
N ALA A 541 -21.93 20.64 -25.64
CA ALA A 541 -22.88 20.62 -24.53
C ALA A 541 -22.16 20.49 -23.18
N ALA A 542 -22.54 21.33 -22.21
CA ALA A 542 -22.08 21.23 -20.84
C ALA A 542 -22.65 19.99 -20.15
N GLU A 543 -21.80 19.27 -19.41
CA GLU A 543 -22.17 18.13 -18.58
C GLU A 543 -21.46 18.18 -17.22
N PRO A 544 -22.10 17.71 -16.14
CA PRO A 544 -21.43 17.58 -14.84
C PRO A 544 -20.20 16.66 -14.91
N LEU A 545 -19.07 17.12 -14.37
CA LEU A 545 -17.83 16.35 -14.35
C LEU A 545 -17.80 15.28 -13.26
N PHE A 546 -18.37 15.55 -12.09
CA PHE A 546 -18.30 14.68 -10.92
C PHE A 546 -19.68 14.52 -10.28
N ALA A 547 -19.99 13.30 -9.85
CA ALA A 547 -21.12 13.01 -8.99
C ALA A 547 -20.68 13.08 -7.52
N PRO A 548 -21.49 13.66 -6.61
CA PRO A 548 -21.23 13.59 -5.18
C PRO A 548 -21.23 12.15 -4.65
N VAL A 549 -20.51 11.94 -3.56
CA VAL A 549 -20.48 10.69 -2.79
C VAL A 549 -21.46 10.82 -1.62
N GLU A 550 -22.42 9.89 -1.55
CA GLU A 550 -23.43 9.84 -0.50
C GLU A 550 -22.84 9.29 0.82
N PRO A 551 -23.23 9.81 2.00
CA PRO A 551 -22.71 9.37 3.30
C PRO A 551 -22.89 7.87 3.58
N GLU A 552 -24.01 7.28 3.14
CA GLU A 552 -24.31 5.86 3.35
C GLU A 552 -23.31 4.96 2.63
N ALA A 553 -22.87 5.35 1.42
CA ALA A 553 -21.86 4.63 0.66
C ALA A 553 -20.51 4.62 1.40
N VAL A 554 -20.16 5.70 2.11
CA VAL A 554 -18.92 5.80 2.89
C VAL A 554 -18.89 4.78 4.02
N VAL A 555 -20.02 4.61 4.72
CA VAL A 555 -20.15 3.64 5.81
C VAL A 555 -19.97 2.22 5.28
N GLU A 556 -20.67 1.86 4.20
CA GLU A 556 -20.58 0.53 3.58
C GLU A 556 -19.14 0.21 3.14
N LEU A 557 -18.48 1.17 2.47
CA LEU A 557 -17.11 1.01 1.99
C LEU A 557 -16.12 0.85 3.15
N ARG A 558 -16.25 1.64 4.22
CA ARG A 558 -15.42 1.49 5.41
C ARG A 558 -15.55 0.10 6.02
N GLU A 559 -16.78 -0.39 6.20
CA GLU A 559 -17.03 -1.71 6.76
C GLU A 559 -16.47 -2.84 5.86
N ARG A 560 -16.66 -2.72 4.54
CA ARG A 560 -16.17 -3.70 3.56
C ARG A 560 -14.65 -3.88 3.61
N PHE A 561 -13.90 -2.82 3.87
CA PHE A 561 -12.43 -2.80 3.83
C PHE A 561 -11.76 -2.67 5.21
N ALA A 562 -12.53 -2.80 6.30
CA ALA A 562 -12.01 -2.79 7.68
C ALA A 562 -11.26 -4.08 8.07
N GLY A 563 -11.33 -5.12 7.23
CA GLY A 563 -10.85 -6.47 7.53
C GLY A 563 -11.82 -7.29 8.37
N ALA A 564 -11.45 -8.54 8.66
CA ALA A 564 -12.24 -9.38 9.55
C ALA A 564 -12.22 -8.79 10.97
N LYS A 565 -13.39 -8.54 11.57
CA LYS A 565 -13.50 -8.16 12.99
C LYS A 565 -12.80 -9.23 13.84
N GLU A 566 -11.83 -8.84 14.65
CA GLU A 566 -11.17 -9.75 15.59
C GLU A 566 -12.22 -10.34 16.52
N SER A 567 -12.34 -11.68 16.53
CA SER A 567 -13.31 -12.39 17.38
C SER A 567 -12.95 -12.14 18.84
N LEU A 568 -13.85 -11.51 19.60
CA LEU A 568 -13.69 -11.36 21.04
C LEU A 568 -13.76 -12.74 21.73
N PHE A 569 -14.50 -13.68 21.14
CA PHE A 569 -14.57 -15.06 21.62
C PHE A 569 -13.20 -15.75 21.65
N SER A 570 -12.26 -15.42 20.74
CA SER A 570 -10.93 -16.04 20.73
C SER A 570 -10.08 -15.71 21.98
N LYS A 571 -10.50 -14.76 22.80
CA LYS A 571 -9.87 -14.42 24.09
C LYS A 571 -10.34 -15.31 25.25
N LEU A 572 -11.40 -16.10 25.08
CA LEU A 572 -11.94 -16.98 26.12
C LEU A 572 -11.31 -18.38 26.07
N ASP A 573 -10.92 -18.89 27.23
CA ASP A 573 -10.64 -20.32 27.45
C ASP A 573 -11.84 -20.95 28.16
N LEU A 574 -12.85 -21.36 27.39
CA LEU A 574 -14.01 -22.06 27.94
C LEU A 574 -13.75 -23.56 28.02
N ARG A 575 -13.96 -24.15 29.18
CA ARG A 575 -13.76 -25.59 29.41
C ARG A 575 -14.91 -26.22 30.16
N VAL A 576 -15.15 -27.49 29.87
CA VAL A 576 -16.05 -28.33 30.65
C VAL A 576 -15.32 -28.80 31.91
N CYS A 577 -15.96 -28.67 33.07
CA CYS A 577 -15.47 -29.17 34.35
C CYS A 577 -16.44 -30.19 34.95
N ARG A 578 -15.96 -31.01 35.89
CA ARG A 578 -16.80 -31.81 36.79
C ARG A 578 -16.77 -31.19 38.18
N VAL A 579 -17.94 -30.95 38.78
CA VAL A 579 -18.02 -30.52 40.18
C VAL A 579 -17.76 -31.72 41.10
N LEU A 580 -16.70 -31.66 41.90
CA LEU A 580 -16.32 -32.73 42.84
C LEU A 580 -16.94 -32.51 44.22
N GLU A 581 -16.94 -31.27 44.70
CA GLU A 581 -17.43 -30.91 46.02
C GLU A 581 -18.04 -29.50 45.99
N VAL A 582 -19.11 -29.29 46.75
CA VAL A 582 -19.77 -27.99 46.92
C VAL A 582 -19.93 -27.75 48.41
N LYS A 583 -19.49 -26.59 48.89
CA LYS A 583 -19.58 -26.14 50.28
C LYS A 583 -20.22 -24.77 50.36
N ASP A 584 -20.90 -24.50 51.47
CA ASP A 584 -21.32 -23.15 51.81
C ASP A 584 -20.11 -22.22 51.99
N HIS A 585 -20.24 -21.00 51.46
CA HIS A 585 -19.24 -19.97 51.72
C HIS A 585 -19.37 -19.47 53.18
N PRO A 586 -18.29 -19.43 53.97
CA PRO A 586 -18.36 -19.16 55.42
C PRO A 586 -18.86 -17.75 55.75
N GLU A 587 -18.60 -16.78 54.87
CA GLU A 587 -18.93 -15.36 55.08
C GLU A 587 -19.91 -14.78 54.05
N ALA A 588 -20.65 -15.62 53.29
CA ALA A 588 -21.56 -15.12 52.25
C ALA A 588 -22.76 -16.03 51.98
N ASP A 589 -23.97 -15.52 52.22
CA ASP A 589 -25.22 -16.29 52.14
C ASP A 589 -25.64 -16.68 50.71
N LYS A 590 -25.04 -16.06 49.69
CA LYS A 590 -25.36 -16.28 48.28
C LYS A 590 -24.31 -17.07 47.50
N LEU A 591 -23.17 -17.39 48.13
CA LEU A 591 -22.03 -17.99 47.44
C LEU A 591 -21.81 -19.44 47.87
N TYR A 592 -21.44 -20.28 46.91
CA TYR A 592 -20.86 -21.58 47.14
C TYR A 592 -19.38 -21.58 46.81
N ILE A 593 -18.62 -22.42 47.52
CA ILE A 593 -17.25 -22.79 47.18
C ILE A 593 -17.31 -24.16 46.50
N LEU A 594 -16.83 -24.23 45.26
CA LEU A 594 -16.82 -25.45 44.45
C LEU A 594 -15.40 -25.92 44.23
N THR A 595 -15.14 -27.20 44.48
CA THR A 595 -13.94 -27.89 43.98
C THR A 595 -14.30 -28.55 42.66
N ILE A 596 -13.64 -28.15 41.58
CA ILE A 596 -13.91 -28.66 40.22
C ILE A 596 -12.70 -29.40 39.65
N ASP A 597 -12.97 -30.33 38.74
CA ASP A 597 -11.98 -31.05 37.94
C ASP A 597 -12.08 -30.61 36.47
N LEU A 598 -10.95 -30.17 35.90
CA LEU A 598 -10.80 -29.80 34.49
C LEU A 598 -10.10 -30.89 33.67
N GLY A 599 -10.01 -32.11 34.19
CA GLY A 599 -9.34 -33.27 33.58
C GLY A 599 -7.83 -33.24 33.77
N SER A 600 -7.17 -32.09 33.54
CA SER A 600 -5.73 -31.91 33.75
C SER A 600 -5.36 -31.38 35.14
N GLU A 601 -6.30 -30.70 35.81
CA GLU A 601 -6.06 -30.02 37.09
C GLU A 601 -7.37 -29.87 37.87
N LYS A 602 -7.25 -29.70 39.18
CA LYS A 602 -8.37 -29.34 40.06
C LYS A 602 -8.27 -27.88 40.47
N ARG A 603 -9.40 -27.19 40.58
CA ARG A 603 -9.46 -25.78 40.96
C ARG A 603 -10.59 -25.50 41.94
N GLN A 604 -10.42 -24.43 42.71
CA GLN A 604 -11.47 -23.86 43.54
C GLN A 604 -12.13 -22.68 42.84
N LEU A 605 -13.46 -22.73 42.73
CA LEU A 605 -14.28 -21.62 42.24
C LEU A 605 -15.21 -21.14 43.35
N VAL A 606 -15.58 -19.87 43.31
CA VAL A 606 -16.65 -19.30 44.12
C VAL A 606 -17.75 -18.83 43.17
N ALA A 607 -18.97 -19.35 43.34
CA ALA A 607 -20.09 -19.05 42.43
C ALA A 607 -21.35 -18.63 43.18
N GLY A 608 -22.07 -17.66 42.64
CA GLY A 608 -23.31 -17.11 43.19
C GLY A 608 -24.56 -17.94 42.86
N LEU A 609 -24.51 -19.26 43.04
CA LEU A 609 -25.59 -20.17 42.65
C LEU A 609 -26.48 -20.66 43.80
N LYS A 610 -26.18 -20.26 45.04
CA LYS A 610 -26.85 -20.77 46.26
C LYS A 610 -28.34 -20.47 46.33
N GLN A 611 -28.80 -19.42 45.66
CA GLN A 611 -30.24 -19.10 45.60
C GLN A 611 -31.01 -19.91 44.54
N HIS A 612 -30.29 -20.63 43.66
CA HIS A 612 -30.87 -21.29 42.49
C HIS A 612 -30.64 -22.80 42.45
N TYR A 613 -29.66 -23.30 43.22
CA TYR A 613 -29.31 -24.72 43.28
C TYR A 613 -29.03 -25.15 44.72
N THR A 614 -29.37 -26.39 45.06
CA THR A 614 -28.88 -27.06 46.27
C THR A 614 -27.49 -27.67 46.05
N LEU A 615 -26.82 -28.06 47.14
CA LEU A 615 -25.50 -28.70 47.08
C LEU A 615 -25.54 -29.99 46.24
N GLU A 616 -26.59 -30.80 46.42
CA GLU A 616 -26.78 -32.09 45.74
C GLU A 616 -27.06 -31.91 44.25
N GLN A 617 -27.69 -30.79 43.85
CA GLN A 617 -28.00 -30.50 42.46
C GLN A 617 -26.76 -30.14 41.63
N LEU A 618 -25.71 -29.60 42.28
CA LEU A 618 -24.46 -29.21 41.64
C LEU A 618 -23.37 -30.29 41.75
N ALA A 619 -23.34 -31.04 42.85
CA ALA A 619 -22.36 -32.09 43.06
C ALA A 619 -22.43 -33.13 41.92
N GLY A 620 -21.28 -33.42 41.31
CA GLY A 620 -21.20 -34.35 40.20
C GLY A 620 -21.84 -33.84 38.90
N LYS A 621 -22.10 -32.54 38.72
CA LYS A 621 -22.53 -32.01 37.41
C LYS A 621 -21.34 -31.65 36.52
N SER A 622 -21.55 -31.72 35.20
CA SER A 622 -20.59 -31.26 34.21
C SER A 622 -20.99 -29.85 33.74
N LEU A 623 -20.15 -28.84 33.96
CA LEU A 623 -20.50 -27.43 33.76
C LEU A 623 -19.43 -26.71 32.94
N ILE A 624 -19.76 -25.55 32.34
CA ILE A 624 -18.80 -24.72 31.60
C ILE A 624 -18.20 -23.66 32.51
N VAL A 625 -16.88 -23.49 32.43
CA VAL A 625 -16.14 -22.46 33.16
C VAL A 625 -15.23 -21.65 32.24
N VAL A 626 -14.96 -20.41 32.63
CA VAL A 626 -13.90 -19.57 32.08
C VAL A 626 -12.59 -19.89 32.81
N ALA A 627 -11.69 -20.61 32.14
CA ALA A 627 -10.47 -21.17 32.73
C ALA A 627 -9.26 -20.22 32.70
N ASN A 628 -9.31 -19.12 31.93
CA ASN A 628 -8.25 -18.12 31.84
C ASN A 628 -8.59 -16.79 32.53
N LEU A 629 -9.64 -16.73 33.36
CA LEU A 629 -9.97 -15.52 34.11
C LEU A 629 -8.97 -15.30 35.26
N LYS A 630 -8.56 -14.06 35.48
CA LYS A 630 -7.72 -13.66 36.63
C LYS A 630 -8.34 -14.13 37.94
N PRO A 631 -7.59 -14.79 38.84
CA PRO A 631 -8.09 -15.15 40.15
C PRO A 631 -8.60 -13.93 40.93
N ALA A 632 -9.75 -14.06 41.56
CA ALA A 632 -10.37 -12.98 42.32
C ALA A 632 -10.70 -13.44 43.75
N LYS A 633 -10.52 -12.55 44.72
CA LYS A 633 -10.89 -12.81 46.12
C LYS A 633 -12.32 -12.34 46.35
N LEU A 634 -13.24 -13.27 46.54
CA LEU A 634 -14.65 -13.01 46.80
C LEU A 634 -14.92 -13.29 48.28
N ARG A 635 -15.22 -12.24 49.05
CA ARG A 635 -15.53 -12.33 50.50
C ARG A 635 -14.52 -13.18 51.29
N GLY A 636 -13.22 -12.97 51.02
CA GLY A 636 -12.16 -13.69 51.74
C GLY A 636 -11.62 -14.93 51.02
N VAL A 637 -12.38 -15.54 50.11
CA VAL A 637 -12.02 -16.80 49.44
C VAL A 637 -11.64 -16.56 47.98
N TYR A 638 -10.56 -17.20 47.51
CA TYR A 638 -10.12 -17.09 46.11
C TYR A 638 -10.95 -17.97 45.17
N SER A 639 -11.40 -17.38 44.07
CA SER A 639 -11.98 -18.07 42.90
C SER A 639 -10.96 -18.06 41.76
N GLN A 640 -10.60 -19.23 41.24
CA GLN A 640 -9.57 -19.41 40.19
C GLN A 640 -10.19 -19.62 38.79
N GLY A 641 -11.29 -18.90 38.55
CA GLY A 641 -12.11 -18.97 37.34
C GLY A 641 -13.54 -18.54 37.64
N MET A 642 -14.41 -18.73 36.66
CA MET A 642 -15.83 -18.40 36.77
C MET A 642 -16.68 -19.46 36.08
N LEU A 643 -17.77 -19.87 36.70
CA LEU A 643 -18.74 -20.80 36.15
C LEU A 643 -19.78 -20.01 35.35
N LEU A 644 -20.09 -20.45 34.14
CA LEU A 644 -21.06 -19.77 33.27
C LEU A 644 -22.50 -20.23 33.53
N ALA A 645 -23.39 -19.26 33.76
CA ALA A 645 -24.83 -19.48 33.84
C ALA A 645 -25.58 -18.52 32.92
N ALA A 646 -26.71 -18.97 32.40
CA ALA A 646 -27.64 -18.12 31.66
C ALA A 646 -28.69 -17.54 32.60
N GLU A 647 -29.07 -16.29 32.36
CA GLU A 647 -30.17 -15.61 33.05
C GLU A 647 -31.08 -14.88 32.06
N ASP A 648 -32.39 -14.89 32.32
CA ASP A 648 -33.42 -14.15 31.58
C ASP A 648 -34.11 -13.06 32.44
N GLY A 649 -33.54 -12.80 33.63
CA GLY A 649 -34.10 -11.89 34.63
C GLY A 649 -35.11 -12.54 35.59
N ARG A 650 -35.52 -13.79 35.35
CA ARG A 650 -36.41 -14.57 36.22
C ARG A 650 -35.74 -15.85 36.72
N GLU A 651 -35.08 -16.58 35.82
CA GLU A 651 -34.43 -17.85 36.11
C GLU A 651 -32.93 -17.80 35.84
N VAL A 652 -32.18 -18.67 36.53
CA VAL A 652 -30.74 -18.86 36.33
C VAL A 652 -30.45 -20.33 36.06
N GLU A 653 -29.87 -20.63 34.91
CA GLU A 653 -29.52 -21.99 34.48
C GLU A 653 -28.03 -22.12 34.17
N ALA A 654 -27.30 -22.98 34.90
CA ALA A 654 -25.89 -23.25 34.63
C ALA A 654 -25.75 -24.02 33.32
N LEU A 655 -24.74 -23.69 32.51
CA LEU A 655 -24.53 -24.35 31.23
C LEU A 655 -23.99 -25.76 31.45
N HIS A 656 -24.79 -26.78 31.12
CA HIS A 656 -24.51 -28.19 31.41
C HIS A 656 -24.29 -29.03 30.13
N PRO A 657 -23.07 -29.03 29.55
CA PRO A 657 -22.77 -29.80 28.34
C PRO A 657 -22.58 -31.29 28.62
N ASP A 658 -22.92 -32.11 27.62
CA ASP A 658 -22.62 -33.55 27.60
C ASP A 658 -21.21 -33.79 27.01
N ALA A 659 -20.18 -33.57 27.83
CA ALA A 659 -18.77 -33.73 27.44
C ALA A 659 -17.88 -34.04 28.66
N PRO A 660 -16.73 -34.71 28.45
CA PRO A 660 -15.80 -35.02 29.54
C PRO A 660 -15.06 -33.77 30.06
N PRO A 661 -14.60 -33.78 31.33
CA PRO A 661 -13.81 -32.69 31.89
C PRO A 661 -12.57 -32.37 31.05
N GLY A 662 -12.27 -31.08 30.91
CA GLY A 662 -11.17 -30.56 30.09
C GLY A 662 -11.51 -30.31 28.62
N THR A 663 -12.68 -30.77 28.16
CA THR A 663 -13.17 -30.46 26.80
C THR A 663 -13.25 -28.95 26.60
N ARG A 664 -12.63 -28.44 25.54
CA ARG A 664 -12.75 -27.03 25.15
C ARG A 664 -14.10 -26.77 24.50
N VAL A 665 -14.71 -25.64 24.86
CA VAL A 665 -15.94 -25.15 24.26
C VAL A 665 -15.56 -24.13 23.19
N GLY A 666 -16.02 -24.37 21.95
CA GLY A 666 -15.74 -23.53 20.79
C GLY A 666 -17.01 -23.06 20.10
N LEU A 667 -16.86 -22.27 19.04
CA LEU A 667 -17.95 -21.99 18.11
C LEU A 667 -18.12 -23.18 17.17
N ALA A 668 -19.33 -23.43 16.68
CA ALA A 668 -19.56 -24.47 15.67
C ALA A 668 -18.55 -24.36 14.50
N GLY A 669 -17.78 -25.44 14.28
CA GLY A 669 -16.73 -25.51 13.25
C GLY A 669 -15.38 -24.88 13.62
N ASN A 670 -15.22 -24.30 14.82
CA ASN A 670 -13.97 -23.68 15.27
C ASN A 670 -13.78 -23.84 16.80
N VAL A 671 -12.93 -24.80 17.18
CA VAL A 671 -12.50 -24.97 18.58
C VAL A 671 -11.13 -24.31 18.76
N PRO A 672 -10.97 -23.36 19.71
CA PRO A 672 -9.69 -22.72 19.94
C PRO A 672 -8.58 -23.72 20.25
N THR A 673 -7.46 -23.67 19.51
CA THR A 673 -6.34 -24.61 19.62
C THR A 673 -5.18 -24.13 20.51
N GLY A 674 -5.21 -22.88 20.98
CA GLY A 674 -4.21 -22.27 21.87
C GLY A 674 -4.67 -22.16 23.33
N LYS A 675 -3.77 -21.76 24.24
CA LYS A 675 -4.13 -21.31 25.60
C LYS A 675 -4.17 -19.77 25.58
N PRO A 676 -5.36 -19.14 25.55
CA PRO A 676 -5.46 -17.69 25.59
C PRO A 676 -4.75 -17.10 26.81
N ALA A 677 -4.28 -15.86 26.69
CA ALA A 677 -3.70 -15.11 27.80
C ALA A 677 -4.72 -14.93 28.93
N GLU A 678 -4.23 -14.58 30.12
CA GLU A 678 -5.06 -14.31 31.28
C GLU A 678 -5.99 -13.10 31.02
N LEU A 679 -7.29 -13.27 31.30
CA LEU A 679 -8.37 -12.33 30.99
C LEU A 679 -8.85 -11.62 32.26
N SER A 680 -8.99 -10.29 32.23
CA SER A 680 -9.59 -9.55 33.34
C SER A 680 -11.12 -9.72 33.37
N PHE A 681 -11.74 -9.53 34.52
CA PHE A 681 -13.21 -9.58 34.64
C PHE A 681 -13.90 -8.49 33.82
N GLU A 682 -13.31 -7.30 33.76
CA GLU A 682 -13.83 -6.18 32.95
C GLU A 682 -13.79 -6.49 31.45
N ASP A 683 -12.73 -7.15 30.98
CA ASP A 683 -12.62 -7.59 29.59
C ASP A 683 -13.61 -8.73 29.29
N PHE A 684 -13.79 -9.66 30.23
CA PHE A 684 -14.77 -10.74 30.11
C PHE A 684 -16.20 -10.22 29.92
N ILE A 685 -16.63 -9.24 30.72
CA ILE A 685 -17.99 -8.66 30.62
C ILE A 685 -18.28 -8.05 29.24
N ARG A 686 -17.24 -7.61 28.52
CA ARG A 686 -17.37 -7.04 27.16
C ARG A 686 -17.58 -8.10 26.08
N ILE A 687 -17.42 -9.39 26.39
CA ILE A 687 -17.57 -10.48 25.43
C ILE A 687 -19.05 -10.92 25.44
N PRO A 688 -19.80 -10.70 24.35
CA PRO A 688 -21.23 -10.98 24.34
C PRO A 688 -21.50 -12.48 24.23
N LEU A 689 -22.02 -13.05 25.32
CA LEU A 689 -22.56 -14.42 25.38
C LEU A 689 -24.06 -14.35 25.65
N SER A 690 -24.85 -15.14 24.93
CA SER A 690 -26.32 -15.10 25.00
C SER A 690 -26.93 -16.48 24.83
N VAL A 691 -28.22 -16.59 25.11
CA VAL A 691 -29.03 -17.76 24.77
C VAL A 691 -30.13 -17.31 23.82
N LYS A 692 -30.34 -18.05 22.72
CA LYS A 692 -31.51 -17.90 21.85
C LYS A 692 -32.10 -19.26 21.51
N ASN A 693 -33.43 -19.38 21.56
CA ASN A 693 -34.15 -20.64 21.38
C ASN A 693 -33.58 -21.80 22.22
N GLY A 694 -33.07 -21.51 23.42
CA GLY A 694 -32.43 -22.47 24.31
C GLY A 694 -31.06 -22.97 23.84
N VAL A 695 -30.39 -22.27 22.92
CA VAL A 695 -29.01 -22.57 22.49
C VAL A 695 -28.09 -21.45 22.97
N ALA A 696 -26.99 -21.80 23.63
CA ALA A 696 -25.97 -20.83 24.02
C ALA A 696 -25.17 -20.36 22.79
N LEU A 697 -25.05 -19.05 22.61
CA LEU A 697 -24.43 -18.39 21.47
C LEU A 697 -23.30 -17.46 21.90
N ALA A 698 -22.26 -17.38 21.08
CA ALA A 698 -21.28 -16.31 21.09
C ALA A 698 -21.07 -15.82 19.66
N GLU A 699 -21.02 -14.49 19.47
CA GLU A 699 -20.87 -13.87 18.14
C GLU A 699 -21.91 -14.37 17.11
N GLY A 700 -23.12 -14.69 17.57
CA GLY A 700 -24.22 -15.21 16.76
C GLY A 700 -24.09 -16.68 16.35
N LYS A 701 -23.05 -17.40 16.79
CA LYS A 701 -22.81 -18.82 16.49
C LYS A 701 -23.02 -19.71 17.74
N PRO A 702 -23.50 -20.96 17.58
CA PRO A 702 -23.65 -21.89 18.70
C PRO A 702 -22.33 -22.22 19.40
N LEU A 703 -22.37 -22.22 20.73
CA LEU A 703 -21.34 -22.85 21.55
C LEU A 703 -21.44 -24.35 21.40
N THR A 704 -20.31 -25.00 21.18
CA THR A 704 -20.20 -26.44 21.01
C THR A 704 -19.17 -27.04 21.94
N ALA A 705 -19.52 -28.16 22.55
CA ALA A 705 -18.63 -29.00 23.36
C ALA A 705 -18.65 -30.41 22.77
N ASN A 706 -17.47 -30.95 22.43
CA ASN A 706 -17.34 -32.26 21.78
C ASN A 706 -18.21 -32.41 20.52
N GLY A 707 -18.32 -31.34 19.72
CA GLY A 707 -19.14 -31.31 18.50
C GLY A 707 -20.66 -31.18 18.70
N LYS A 708 -21.15 -31.12 19.94
CA LYS A 708 -22.58 -30.94 20.25
C LYS A 708 -22.86 -29.52 20.74
N GLU A 709 -24.00 -28.97 20.34
CA GLU A 709 -24.46 -27.66 20.82
C GLU A 709 -24.76 -27.66 22.32
N VAL A 710 -24.39 -26.58 23.00
CA VAL A 710 -24.73 -26.37 24.41
C VAL A 710 -26.17 -25.84 24.49
N ARG A 711 -27.08 -26.68 24.96
CA ARG A 711 -28.53 -26.40 25.05
C ARG A 711 -29.00 -26.25 26.48
N LEU A 712 -29.94 -25.34 26.67
CA LEU A 712 -30.58 -24.99 27.93
C LEU A 712 -32.07 -25.36 27.91
N THR A 713 -32.53 -25.88 29.04
CA THR A 713 -33.89 -26.41 29.18
C THR A 713 -34.87 -25.38 29.69
N ARG A 714 -34.41 -24.52 30.61
CA ARG A 714 -35.22 -23.53 31.34
C ARG A 714 -35.08 -22.14 30.73
N VAL A 715 -33.86 -21.65 30.54
CA VAL A 715 -33.59 -20.34 29.93
C VAL A 715 -33.62 -20.47 28.40
N LYS A 716 -34.63 -19.87 27.74
CA LYS A 716 -34.78 -19.90 26.27
C LYS A 716 -34.19 -18.69 25.57
N GLU A 717 -34.26 -17.53 26.19
CA GLU A 717 -33.72 -16.25 25.71
C GLU A 717 -33.05 -15.56 26.88
N GLY A 718 -31.79 -15.15 26.77
CA GLY A 718 -31.09 -14.57 27.92
C GLY A 718 -29.63 -14.21 27.67
N LYS A 719 -28.97 -13.74 28.73
CA LYS A 719 -27.52 -13.47 28.74
C LYS A 719 -26.80 -14.60 29.45
N VAL A 720 -25.59 -14.93 29.00
CA VAL A 720 -24.72 -15.88 29.70
C VAL A 720 -23.61 -15.10 30.39
N ARG A 721 -23.37 -15.37 31.66
CA ARG A 721 -22.37 -14.70 32.49
C ARG A 721 -21.63 -15.65 33.39
#